data_AF-A0A660TFS5-F1
#
_entry.id   AF-A0A660TFS5-F1
#
_cell.length_a   1.000
_cell.length_b   1.000
_cell.length_c   1.000
_cell.angle_alpha   90.00
_cell.angle_beta   90.00
_cell.angle_gamma   90.00
#
_symmetry.space_group_name_H-M   'P 1'
#
loop_
_entity.id
_entity.type
_entity.pdbx_description
1 polymer ?
#
loop_
_entity_poly.entity_id
_entity_poly.type
_entity_poly.pdbx_seq_one_letter_code
_entity_poly.pdbx_strand_id
1 'polypeptide(L)'
;KPSMGRDIYRFTAGSDSGEKWRTGMDLYGPFLTLPDGSIVVIDIQKKKALKIFNRKKTELSLFTSPYSYISAVATGPEGNIWVYDISEQRIRIHTPGGDILDTIIPVIDTSAGLSPSALSVYKDGRFVVYYSTGEMHSFTREGIPIWGISEINTIDGVESLPQSAKIALDNKNGLIYISDMMGQRILKLQDKSYISDHQIKDSNSELLVDLNNKYFQTEKIDFIASKAKFYEKVDALELANQTWERILDIDPDYDLAYDRLDEIEVKIMSLNAETLKNKTIIKLDDLGPESARNDYRRTIQLYEKILAIDPSNSEIKANRMYLEEIFGLGRQQGAQPLPFEIESLTVANLFPSLMQYYQHSSVGSIKLQNTGSEDIKNLKVSLFIKQFMDYPVFSEKITTISPSETVDLDLNLLFNQEVLKLEEDLKVQVKLDISGTYMNKAFNTEKTTIVTLYRRSAMQWDDSGKLSSFITPNESVVEQFSHRVVSNSKIEYDFNFTEKFNRAIRISNALGAYGISYIEDPSSPITKILGDANAVDTVRFARKTLFIRSGDCDDTTALLASLLESAGINTAIMTSPGHVFMAFDSEEAISNRWMYESNKVTAIPYNGTLWIPVETTILTDGFFKAWEIASKEVKMYESKGKIEFIPLYDQRETYPPLPLGTSIYQVLEPDNDIIDLFDIRSTENIRADLYSNLVTNFQKDSAQASTRRKSAIQNRLGILHVRFENYREAEKVFKGINKEQPEYISAYVNLANLYRIQGKNNYAINLLESALEESPNSAAVNLVLSQCYFDELEFLKAGNLFAKIESLNPELASKFSYLSSPGGGRDTIVRAAGAGETPPVFWDSEE
;
A
#
# COMPACT_ATOMS: atom_id res chain seq x y z
N LYS A 1 12.27 -2.55 -3.35
CA LYS A 1 12.68 -3.57 -2.35
C LYS A 1 13.93 -4.30 -2.85
N PRO A 2 15.15 -4.00 -2.39
CA PRO A 2 16.27 -4.90 -2.63
C PRO A 2 16.07 -6.17 -1.78
N SER A 3 16.27 -7.36 -2.33
CA SER A 3 16.15 -8.71 -1.72
C SER A 3 14.82 -9.50 -1.79
N MET A 4 14.08 -9.42 -2.90
CA MET A 4 13.28 -10.58 -3.36
C MET A 4 13.65 -11.01 -4.79
N GLY A 5 14.91 -10.79 -5.17
CA GLY A 5 15.43 -11.22 -6.46
C GLY A 5 16.14 -12.57 -6.35
N ARG A 6 15.95 -13.44 -7.35
CA ARG A 6 16.78 -14.64 -7.57
C ARG A 6 17.98 -14.35 -8.47
N ASP A 7 18.27 -13.08 -8.67
CA ASP A 7 19.11 -12.60 -9.75
C ASP A 7 20.12 -11.58 -9.24
N ILE A 8 21.36 -11.73 -9.69
CA ILE A 8 22.45 -10.78 -9.49
C ILE A 8 22.77 -10.17 -10.85
N TYR A 9 23.07 -8.88 -10.88
CA TYR A 9 23.43 -8.18 -12.12
C TYR A 9 24.92 -7.85 -12.12
N ARG A 10 25.61 -8.23 -13.19
CA ARG A 10 27.01 -7.90 -13.42
C ARG A 10 27.09 -6.77 -14.43
N PHE A 11 27.74 -5.66 -14.06
CA PHE A 11 28.01 -4.56 -14.96
C PHE A 11 29.45 -4.65 -15.46
N THR A 12 29.64 -4.54 -16.78
CA THR A 12 30.95 -4.40 -17.41
C THR A 12 31.16 -2.96 -17.81
N ALA A 13 32.40 -2.48 -17.74
CA ALA A 13 32.74 -1.12 -18.17
C ALA A 13 32.26 -0.88 -19.61
N GLY A 14 31.52 0.22 -19.83
CA GLY A 14 30.97 0.59 -21.14
C GLY A 14 29.68 -0.14 -21.55
N SER A 15 29.05 -0.93 -20.68
CA SER A 15 27.74 -1.54 -20.96
C SER A 15 26.60 -0.74 -20.36
N ASP A 16 25.62 -0.39 -21.18
CA ASP A 16 24.38 0.29 -20.78
C ASP A 16 23.37 -0.66 -20.10
N SER A 17 23.69 -1.95 -20.00
CA SER A 17 22.83 -2.95 -19.37
C SER A 17 23.63 -3.94 -18.52
N GLY A 18 23.04 -4.34 -17.40
CA GLY A 18 23.62 -5.36 -16.52
C GLY A 18 23.37 -6.77 -17.05
N GLU A 19 24.40 -7.60 -17.10
CA GLU A 19 24.27 -9.02 -17.40
C GLU A 19 23.58 -9.72 -16.22
N LYS A 20 22.44 -10.36 -16.50
CA LYS A 20 21.62 -11.02 -15.48
C LYS A 20 22.13 -12.44 -15.18
N TRP A 21 22.53 -12.67 -13.93
CA TRP A 21 22.99 -13.97 -13.41
C TRP A 21 21.92 -14.59 -12.50
N ARG A 22 21.29 -15.68 -12.95
CA ARG A 22 20.30 -16.42 -12.17
C ARG A 22 20.99 -17.25 -11.08
N THR A 23 20.75 -16.93 -9.82
CA THR A 23 21.33 -17.67 -8.68
C THR A 23 20.58 -18.97 -8.44
N GLY A 24 19.27 -18.99 -8.76
CA GLY A 24 18.36 -20.12 -8.54
C GLY A 24 18.19 -20.49 -7.07
N MET A 25 18.36 -19.51 -6.20
CA MET A 25 18.12 -19.52 -4.76
C MET A 25 17.58 -18.14 -4.39
N ASP A 26 16.69 -18.08 -3.41
CA ASP A 26 16.19 -16.80 -2.92
C ASP A 26 17.31 -16.12 -2.09
N LEU A 27 17.63 -14.86 -2.39
CA LEU A 27 18.76 -14.15 -1.78
C LEU A 27 18.35 -13.52 -0.43
N TYR A 28 18.11 -14.35 0.58
CA TYR A 28 17.80 -13.94 1.97
C TYR A 28 19.05 -13.69 2.83
N GLY A 29 20.17 -13.30 2.23
CA GLY A 29 21.45 -13.11 2.91
C GLY A 29 22.48 -12.37 2.06
N PRO A 30 23.69 -12.14 2.60
CA PRO A 30 24.73 -11.42 1.88
C PRO A 30 25.35 -12.28 0.76
N PHE A 31 26.02 -11.62 -0.18
CA PHE A 31 26.76 -12.28 -1.27
C PHE A 31 28.10 -11.58 -1.50
N LEU A 32 29.03 -12.28 -2.14
CA LEU A 32 30.35 -11.74 -2.51
C LEU A 32 30.81 -12.27 -3.87
N THR A 33 31.89 -11.68 -4.38
CA THR A 33 32.58 -12.13 -5.59
C THR A 33 34.02 -12.51 -5.25
N LEU A 34 34.46 -13.67 -5.73
CA LEU A 34 35.84 -14.14 -5.54
C LEU A 34 36.73 -13.69 -6.71
N PRO A 35 38.07 -13.69 -6.56
CA PRO A 35 38.99 -13.23 -7.60
C PRO A 35 38.93 -14.04 -8.90
N ASP A 36 38.49 -15.29 -8.84
CA ASP A 36 38.24 -16.15 -10.00
C ASP A 36 36.99 -15.75 -10.80
N GLY A 37 36.24 -14.73 -10.35
CA GLY A 37 35.00 -14.27 -10.96
C GLY A 37 33.77 -15.08 -10.56
N SER A 38 33.91 -16.05 -9.64
CA SER A 38 32.77 -16.76 -9.07
C SER A 38 32.04 -15.92 -8.03
N ILE A 39 30.77 -16.24 -7.82
CA ILE A 39 29.89 -15.55 -6.86
C ILE A 39 29.54 -16.52 -5.74
N VAL A 40 29.64 -16.08 -4.50
CA VAL A 40 29.13 -16.85 -3.35
C VAL A 40 27.86 -16.17 -2.86
N VAL A 41 26.76 -16.92 -2.80
CA VAL A 41 25.46 -16.46 -2.32
C VAL A 41 25.05 -17.24 -1.08
N ILE A 42 24.42 -16.56 -0.12
CA ILE A 42 24.04 -17.13 1.17
C ILE A 42 22.55 -16.93 1.40
N ASP A 43 21.84 -18.02 1.69
CA ASP A 43 20.45 -18.03 2.14
C ASP A 43 20.44 -18.38 3.63
N ILE A 44 20.22 -17.36 4.46
CA ILE A 44 20.25 -17.48 5.92
C ILE A 44 19.05 -18.30 6.43
N GLN A 45 17.89 -18.21 5.75
CA GLN A 45 16.69 -18.95 6.15
C GLN A 45 16.87 -20.46 5.93
N LYS A 46 17.41 -20.84 4.77
CA LYS A 46 17.68 -22.25 4.44
C LYS A 46 19.02 -22.75 4.98
N LYS A 47 19.85 -21.86 5.54
CA LYS A 47 21.22 -22.12 6.01
C LYS A 47 22.07 -22.81 4.94
N LYS A 48 22.04 -22.25 3.74
CA LYS A 48 22.78 -22.75 2.57
C LYS A 48 23.65 -21.66 1.97
N ALA A 49 24.86 -22.04 1.59
CA ALA A 49 25.77 -21.20 0.83
C ALA A 49 26.13 -21.88 -0.49
N LEU A 50 26.07 -21.15 -1.60
CA LEU A 50 26.37 -21.66 -2.93
C LEU A 50 27.45 -20.82 -3.61
N LYS A 51 28.50 -21.47 -4.09
CA LYS A 51 29.46 -20.92 -5.06
C LYS A 51 28.96 -21.15 -6.48
N ILE A 52 28.88 -20.09 -7.27
CA ILE A 52 28.40 -20.10 -8.65
C ILE A 52 29.52 -19.65 -9.57
N PHE A 53 29.90 -20.50 -10.52
CA PHE A 53 30.90 -20.20 -11.55
C PHE A 53 30.49 -20.84 -12.88
N ASN A 54 30.39 -20.08 -13.96
CA ASN A 54 29.97 -20.57 -15.29
C ASN A 54 28.72 -21.46 -15.23
N ARG A 55 27.67 -21.03 -14.50
CA ARG A 55 26.41 -21.74 -14.26
C ARG A 55 26.52 -23.04 -13.44
N LYS A 56 27.73 -23.48 -13.07
CA LYS A 56 27.94 -24.59 -12.12
C LYS A 56 27.74 -24.07 -10.69
N LYS A 57 26.95 -24.80 -9.90
CA LYS A 57 26.67 -24.49 -8.49
C LYS A 57 27.36 -25.52 -7.60
N THR A 58 28.09 -25.06 -6.61
CA THR A 58 28.78 -25.90 -5.62
C THR A 58 28.35 -25.44 -4.23
N GLU A 59 27.85 -26.35 -3.40
CA GLU A 59 27.47 -26.03 -2.02
C GLU A 59 28.71 -25.86 -1.13
N LEU A 60 28.71 -24.84 -0.29
CA LEU A 60 29.80 -24.53 0.63
C LEU A 60 29.33 -24.72 2.07
N SER A 61 30.18 -25.33 2.90
CA SER A 61 29.90 -25.56 4.32
C SER A 61 30.28 -24.34 5.17
N LEU A 62 29.53 -23.23 5.03
CA LEU A 62 29.80 -21.99 5.77
C LEU A 62 29.04 -21.88 7.11
N PHE A 63 27.95 -22.65 7.28
CA PHE A 63 27.17 -22.70 8.51
C PHE A 63 27.69 -23.82 9.42
N THR A 64 28.08 -23.47 10.64
CA THR A 64 28.72 -24.38 11.61
C THR A 64 27.77 -25.00 12.61
N SER A 65 26.59 -24.40 12.80
CA SER A 65 25.60 -24.85 13.78
C SER A 65 24.17 -24.51 13.35
N PRO A 66 23.15 -25.17 13.95
CA PRO A 66 21.76 -24.79 13.77
C PRO A 66 21.44 -23.37 14.26
N TYR A 67 22.31 -22.71 15.01
CA TYR A 67 22.10 -21.34 15.48
C TYR A 67 22.89 -20.31 14.68
N SER A 68 23.77 -20.74 13.76
CA SER A 68 24.60 -19.87 12.93
C SER A 68 23.76 -18.86 12.15
N TYR A 69 24.13 -17.58 12.26
CA TYR A 69 23.47 -16.47 11.58
C TYR A 69 24.53 -15.57 10.92
N ILE A 70 24.78 -15.84 9.63
CA ILE A 70 25.76 -15.10 8.82
C ILE A 70 25.17 -13.75 8.41
N SER A 71 25.67 -12.65 8.98
CA SER A 71 25.14 -11.31 8.71
C SER A 71 25.95 -10.52 7.69
N ALA A 72 27.25 -10.77 7.61
CA ALA A 72 28.16 -10.08 6.71
C ALA A 72 29.20 -11.05 6.14
N VAL A 73 29.57 -10.85 4.88
CA VAL A 73 30.65 -11.59 4.24
C VAL A 73 31.52 -10.68 3.39
N ALA A 74 32.77 -11.06 3.21
CA ALA A 74 33.73 -10.36 2.38
C ALA A 74 34.72 -11.33 1.73
N THR A 75 35.31 -10.88 0.63
CA THR A 75 36.43 -11.57 0.00
C THR A 75 37.72 -11.05 0.61
N GLY A 76 38.49 -11.94 1.23
CA GLY A 76 39.79 -11.63 1.80
C GLY A 76 40.89 -11.48 0.75
N PRO A 77 42.05 -10.94 1.14
CA PRO A 77 43.17 -10.68 0.24
C PRO A 77 43.72 -11.91 -0.49
N GLU A 78 43.67 -13.08 0.14
CA GLU A 78 44.12 -14.34 -0.46
C GLU A 78 43.05 -15.03 -1.31
N GLY A 79 41.92 -14.36 -1.57
CA GLY A 79 40.75 -14.95 -2.22
C GLY A 79 39.92 -15.84 -1.29
N ASN A 80 40.17 -15.80 0.01
CA ASN A 80 39.41 -16.52 1.03
C ASN A 80 38.05 -15.88 1.31
N ILE A 81 37.12 -16.65 1.86
CA ILE A 81 35.78 -16.21 2.23
C ILE A 81 35.77 -15.84 3.71
N TRP A 82 35.55 -14.56 4.02
CA TRP A 82 35.45 -14.06 5.39
C TRP A 82 33.97 -13.94 5.77
N VAL A 83 33.59 -14.53 6.90
CA VAL A 83 32.18 -14.66 7.32
C VAL A 83 32.02 -14.16 8.74
N TYR A 84 31.21 -13.13 8.95
CA TYR A 84 30.79 -12.72 10.28
C TYR A 84 29.50 -13.43 10.67
N ASP A 85 29.54 -14.16 11.80
CA ASP A 85 28.39 -14.85 12.38
C ASP A 85 27.97 -14.16 13.68
N ILE A 86 26.78 -13.54 13.71
CA ILE A 86 26.31 -12.77 14.88
C ILE A 86 26.14 -13.68 16.09
N SER A 87 25.72 -14.92 15.88
CA SER A 87 25.49 -15.87 16.96
C SER A 87 26.80 -16.32 17.61
N GLU A 88 27.93 -16.25 16.89
CA GLU A 88 29.25 -16.59 17.41
C GLU A 88 30.13 -15.36 17.72
N GLN A 89 29.67 -14.15 17.36
CA GLN A 89 30.36 -12.86 17.54
C GLN A 89 31.82 -12.86 17.03
N ARG A 90 32.07 -13.54 15.92
CA ARG A 90 33.42 -13.70 15.35
C ARG A 90 33.41 -13.80 13.83
N ILE A 91 34.55 -13.52 13.22
CA ILE A 91 34.80 -13.70 11.80
C ILE A 91 35.49 -15.04 11.58
N ARG A 92 34.92 -15.91 10.74
CA ARG A 92 35.57 -17.13 10.26
C ARG A 92 36.15 -16.90 8.87
N ILE A 93 37.36 -17.39 8.64
CA ILE A 93 38.01 -17.36 7.33
C ILE A 93 37.93 -18.76 6.75
N HIS A 94 37.37 -18.88 5.54
CA HIS A 94 37.25 -20.14 4.82
C HIS A 94 38.04 -20.12 3.51
N THR A 95 38.48 -21.29 3.05
CA THR A 95 38.99 -21.47 1.68
C THR A 95 37.90 -21.13 0.65
N PRO A 96 38.26 -20.89 -0.62
CA PRO A 96 37.27 -20.82 -1.70
C PRO A 96 36.39 -22.07 -1.87
N GLY A 97 36.79 -23.20 -1.27
CA GLY A 97 36.05 -24.47 -1.23
C GLY A 97 35.13 -24.62 -0.01
N GLY A 98 35.20 -23.70 0.97
CA GLY A 98 34.35 -23.68 2.15
C GLY A 98 34.98 -24.26 3.43
N ASP A 99 36.21 -24.77 3.38
CA ASP A 99 36.91 -25.30 4.55
C ASP A 99 37.39 -24.18 5.48
N ILE A 100 37.25 -24.34 6.80
CA ILE A 100 37.70 -23.33 7.77
C ILE A 100 39.23 -23.27 7.82
N LEU A 101 39.78 -22.06 7.71
CA LEU A 101 41.21 -21.77 7.82
C LEU A 101 41.56 -21.13 9.16
N ASP A 102 40.78 -20.14 9.60
CA ASP A 102 41.12 -19.32 10.76
C ASP A 102 39.88 -18.61 11.35
N THR A 103 40.03 -17.97 12.51
CA THR A 103 38.97 -17.21 13.19
C THR A 103 39.51 -15.96 13.87
N ILE A 104 38.83 -14.83 13.69
CA ILE A 104 39.16 -13.53 14.28
C ILE A 104 38.01 -13.08 15.18
N ILE A 105 38.32 -12.56 16.37
CA ILE A 105 37.32 -11.96 17.28
C ILE A 105 37.62 -10.46 17.34
N PRO A 106 36.79 -9.61 16.69
CA PRO A 106 36.98 -8.16 16.76
C PRO A 106 36.80 -7.66 18.19
N VAL A 107 37.78 -6.91 18.70
CA VAL A 107 37.73 -6.34 20.05
C VAL A 107 36.88 -5.06 20.01
N ILE A 108 35.62 -5.18 20.41
CA ILE A 108 34.67 -4.08 20.52
C ILE A 108 33.85 -4.24 21.81
N ASP A 109 33.30 -3.14 22.32
CA ASP A 109 32.42 -3.19 23.49
C ASP A 109 31.11 -3.90 23.13
N THR A 110 30.95 -5.13 23.62
CA THR A 110 29.78 -5.97 23.39
C THR A 110 28.50 -5.45 24.08
N SER A 111 28.61 -4.49 25.01
CA SER A 111 27.45 -3.92 25.70
C SER A 111 26.61 -2.97 24.84
N ALA A 112 27.15 -2.51 23.70
CA ALA A 112 26.49 -1.57 22.79
C ALA A 112 25.48 -2.22 21.81
N GLY A 113 25.30 -3.55 21.84
CA GLY A 113 24.28 -4.23 21.02
C GLY A 113 24.54 -4.16 19.50
N LEU A 114 25.79 -3.93 19.09
CA LEU A 114 26.18 -3.72 17.70
C LEU A 114 26.03 -5.00 16.86
N SER A 115 25.26 -4.92 15.77
CA SER A 115 25.05 -6.03 14.84
C SER A 115 25.66 -5.72 13.47
N PRO A 116 26.76 -6.40 13.06
CA PRO A 116 27.36 -6.19 11.76
C PRO A 116 26.41 -6.45 10.61
N SER A 117 26.28 -5.47 9.71
CA SER A 117 25.42 -5.53 8.53
C SER A 117 26.23 -5.55 7.22
N ALA A 118 27.50 -5.16 7.26
CA ALA A 118 28.45 -5.29 6.15
C ALA A 118 29.90 -5.44 6.64
N LEU A 119 30.72 -6.10 5.82
CA LEU A 119 32.13 -6.37 6.07
C LEU A 119 32.87 -6.16 4.75
N SER A 120 34.06 -5.56 4.80
CA SER A 120 34.97 -5.48 3.66
C SER A 120 36.42 -5.54 4.14
N VAL A 121 37.32 -6.11 3.33
CA VAL A 121 38.69 -6.42 3.74
C VAL A 121 39.69 -5.78 2.77
N TYR A 122 40.69 -5.11 3.30
CA TYR A 122 41.82 -4.55 2.56
C TYR A 122 42.82 -5.64 2.15
N LYS A 123 43.72 -5.31 1.22
CA LYS A 123 44.74 -6.22 0.70
C LYS A 123 45.77 -6.68 1.75
N ASP A 124 46.00 -5.89 2.80
CA ASP A 124 46.88 -6.23 3.90
C ASP A 124 46.19 -7.09 5.00
N GLY A 125 44.88 -7.30 4.88
CA GLY A 125 44.07 -8.06 5.82
C GLY A 125 43.40 -7.21 6.90
N ARG A 126 43.59 -5.88 6.93
CA ARG A 126 42.73 -4.98 7.72
C ARG A 126 41.30 -5.10 7.22
N PHE A 127 40.32 -4.90 8.09
CA PHE A 127 38.93 -5.00 7.70
C PHE A 127 38.08 -3.91 8.35
N VAL A 128 37.06 -3.50 7.61
CA VAL A 128 36.09 -2.51 8.04
C VAL A 128 34.75 -3.22 8.23
N VAL A 129 34.11 -2.96 9.38
CA VAL A 129 32.80 -3.48 9.74
C VAL A 129 31.82 -2.33 9.83
N TYR A 130 30.68 -2.48 9.17
CA TYR A 130 29.55 -1.57 9.29
C TYR A 130 28.45 -2.23 10.11
N TYR A 131 27.88 -1.48 11.05
CA TYR A 131 26.86 -1.95 11.99
C TYR A 131 25.48 -1.38 11.64
N SER A 132 24.42 -2.15 11.91
CA SER A 132 23.04 -1.74 11.65
C SER A 132 22.56 -0.52 12.44
N THR A 133 23.31 -0.10 13.46
CA THR A 133 23.04 1.10 14.26
C THR A 133 23.49 2.39 13.57
N GLY A 134 24.21 2.32 12.45
CA GLY A 134 24.82 3.49 11.82
C GLY A 134 26.22 3.79 12.37
N GLU A 135 27.01 2.75 12.65
CA GLU A 135 28.40 2.87 13.10
C GLU A 135 29.34 2.10 12.17
N MET A 136 30.56 2.57 12.03
CA MET A 136 31.59 1.93 11.21
C MET A 136 32.94 1.92 11.92
N HIS A 137 33.57 0.74 11.99
CA HIS A 137 34.85 0.55 12.64
C HIS A 137 35.84 -0.15 11.72
N SER A 138 37.11 0.24 11.81
CA SER A 138 38.24 -0.42 11.15
C SER A 138 39.09 -1.18 12.16
N PHE A 139 39.59 -2.34 11.75
CA PHE A 139 40.36 -3.26 12.58
C PHE A 139 41.63 -3.73 11.87
N THR A 140 42.64 -4.06 12.66
CA THR A 140 43.80 -4.83 12.17
C THR A 140 43.36 -6.24 11.76
N ARG A 141 44.24 -6.97 11.08
CA ARG A 141 43.98 -8.36 10.69
C ARG A 141 43.67 -9.27 11.89
N GLU A 142 44.22 -8.95 13.05
CA GLU A 142 44.02 -9.68 14.31
C GLU A 142 42.74 -9.26 15.07
N GLY A 143 41.98 -8.28 14.55
CA GLY A 143 40.75 -7.80 15.17
C GLY A 143 40.95 -6.69 16.21
N ILE A 144 42.08 -5.99 16.21
CA ILE A 144 42.34 -4.85 17.10
C ILE A 144 41.75 -3.58 16.47
N PRO A 145 40.94 -2.77 17.17
CA PRO A 145 40.32 -1.56 16.61
C PRO A 145 41.38 -0.49 16.29
N ILE A 146 41.26 0.11 15.12
CA ILE A 146 42.12 1.22 14.63
C ILE A 146 41.39 2.55 14.80
N TRP A 147 40.17 2.65 14.28
CA TRP A 147 39.31 3.83 14.40
C TRP A 147 37.83 3.41 14.29
N GLY A 148 36.94 4.28 14.78
CA GLY A 148 35.49 4.12 14.69
C GLY A 148 34.80 5.48 14.50
N ILE A 149 33.73 5.50 13.71
CA ILE A 149 32.92 6.69 13.46
C ILE A 149 31.42 6.33 13.43
N SER A 150 30.59 7.27 13.87
CA SER A 150 29.12 7.22 13.81
C SER A 150 28.51 8.40 13.05
N GLU A 151 29.32 9.41 12.75
CA GLU A 151 28.93 10.69 12.16
C GLU A 151 29.96 11.12 11.13
N ILE A 152 29.51 11.93 10.17
CA ILE A 152 30.31 12.54 9.11
C ILE A 152 30.03 14.03 9.02
N ASN A 153 31.05 14.79 8.65
CA ASN A 153 30.89 16.22 8.37
C ASN A 153 30.49 16.39 6.91
N THR A 154 29.37 17.07 6.68
CA THR A 154 28.87 17.45 5.37
C THR A 154 28.89 18.98 5.21
N ILE A 155 28.57 19.43 4.00
CA ILE A 155 28.40 20.87 3.70
C ILE A 155 27.24 21.47 4.52
N ASP A 156 26.22 20.66 4.84
CA ASP A 156 25.02 21.09 5.56
C ASP A 156 25.13 20.88 7.09
N GLY A 157 26.31 20.46 7.57
CA GLY A 157 26.58 20.19 8.99
C GLY A 157 26.97 18.73 9.28
N VAL A 158 26.91 18.36 10.56
CA VAL A 158 27.24 17.00 11.01
C VAL A 158 26.03 16.09 10.79
N GLU A 159 26.25 14.94 10.16
CA GLU A 159 25.23 13.97 9.83
C GLU A 159 25.60 12.59 10.38
N SER A 160 24.64 11.86 10.95
CA SER A 160 24.83 10.46 11.34
C SER A 160 25.01 9.56 10.12
N LEU A 161 25.81 8.51 10.26
CA LEU A 161 25.93 7.49 9.24
C LEU A 161 24.59 6.73 9.04
N PRO A 162 24.26 6.33 7.80
CA PRO A 162 22.97 5.70 7.50
C PRO A 162 22.84 4.34 8.19
N GLN A 163 21.69 4.06 8.82
CA GLN A 163 21.46 2.79 9.54
C GLN A 163 21.47 1.55 8.63
N SER A 164 21.20 1.73 7.32
CA SER A 164 21.18 0.65 6.33
C SER A 164 22.08 0.98 5.15
N ALA A 165 23.32 0.47 5.20
CA ALA A 165 24.29 0.65 4.14
C ALA A 165 25.14 -0.60 3.87
N LYS A 166 25.74 -0.62 2.67
CA LYS A 166 26.80 -1.57 2.29
C LYS A 166 28.09 -0.80 2.06
N ILE A 167 29.21 -1.46 2.33
CA ILE A 167 30.53 -0.87 2.21
C ILE A 167 31.36 -1.58 1.15
N ALA A 168 32.20 -0.81 0.45
CA ALA A 168 33.22 -1.32 -0.45
C ALA A 168 34.52 -0.54 -0.26
N LEU A 169 35.65 -1.22 -0.40
CA LEU A 169 36.98 -0.64 -0.19
C LEU A 169 37.74 -0.55 -1.50
N ASP A 170 38.32 0.62 -1.77
CA ASP A 170 39.32 0.79 -2.82
C ASP A 170 40.72 0.72 -2.22
N ASN A 171 41.32 -0.44 -2.41
CA ASN A 171 42.66 -0.76 -1.95
C ASN A 171 43.76 0.11 -2.58
N LYS A 172 43.53 0.63 -3.78
CA LYS A 172 44.54 1.40 -4.53
C LYS A 172 44.68 2.81 -3.97
N ASN A 173 43.56 3.42 -3.62
CA ASN A 173 43.49 4.82 -3.21
C ASN A 173 43.16 5.01 -1.72
N GLY A 174 42.92 3.93 -0.98
CA GLY A 174 42.57 3.98 0.45
C GLY A 174 41.18 4.60 0.70
N LEU A 175 40.23 4.34 -0.20
CA LEU A 175 38.88 4.92 -0.14
C LEU A 175 37.87 3.90 0.40
N ILE A 176 36.87 4.43 1.09
CA ILE A 176 35.71 3.68 1.59
C ILE A 176 34.47 4.25 0.90
N TYR A 177 33.72 3.37 0.23
CA TYR A 177 32.44 3.70 -0.38
C TYR A 177 31.32 3.14 0.48
N ILE A 178 30.33 3.97 0.78
CA ILE A 178 29.15 3.60 1.56
C ILE A 178 27.91 3.87 0.71
N SER A 179 27.08 2.84 0.49
CA SER A 179 25.81 2.99 -0.22
C SER A 179 24.70 3.40 0.73
N ASP A 180 24.31 4.67 0.72
CA ASP A 180 23.18 5.18 1.50
C ASP A 180 21.89 4.98 0.69
N MET A 181 21.18 3.89 0.98
CA MET A 181 19.95 3.54 0.25
C MET A 181 18.79 4.48 0.58
N MET A 182 18.73 5.02 1.79
CA MET A 182 17.66 5.92 2.21
C MET A 182 17.90 7.34 1.67
N GLY A 183 19.14 7.83 1.77
CA GLY A 183 19.56 9.11 1.21
C GLY A 183 19.83 9.09 -0.30
N GLN A 184 19.64 7.94 -0.97
CA GLN A 184 19.83 7.75 -2.42
C GLN A 184 21.18 8.27 -2.95
N ARG A 185 22.26 8.02 -2.22
CA ARG A 185 23.59 8.56 -2.52
C ARG A 185 24.71 7.57 -2.19
N ILE A 186 25.90 7.86 -2.70
CA ILE A 186 27.12 7.12 -2.37
C ILE A 186 28.05 8.07 -1.63
N LEU A 187 28.39 7.72 -0.38
CA LEU A 187 29.38 8.45 0.38
C LEU A 187 30.77 7.90 0.04
N LYS A 188 31.73 8.81 -0.19
CA LYS A 188 33.12 8.48 -0.49
C LYS A 188 34.00 9.06 0.62
N LEU A 189 34.62 8.19 1.42
CA LEU A 189 35.47 8.56 2.55
C LEU A 189 36.92 8.13 2.31
N GLN A 190 37.87 8.80 2.98
CA GLN A 190 39.29 8.43 2.99
C GLN A 190 39.65 7.75 4.31
N ASP A 191 40.27 6.57 4.25
CA ASP A 191 40.93 5.96 5.42
C ASP A 191 42.35 6.51 5.55
N LYS A 192 42.51 7.58 6.33
CA LYS A 192 43.81 8.23 6.56
C LYS A 192 44.84 7.29 7.20
N SER A 193 44.40 6.34 8.04
CA SER A 193 45.31 5.38 8.67
C SER A 193 45.90 4.44 7.62
N TYR A 194 45.05 3.89 6.75
CA TYR A 194 45.49 3.02 5.66
C TYR A 194 46.36 3.75 4.64
N ILE A 195 45.96 4.97 4.24
CA ILE A 195 46.72 5.83 3.32
C ILE A 195 48.13 6.12 3.86
N SER A 196 48.24 6.52 5.13
CA SER A 196 49.53 6.84 5.75
C SER A 196 50.43 5.62 5.84
N ASP A 197 49.89 4.47 6.28
CA ASP A 197 50.68 3.25 6.48
C ASP A 197 51.20 2.67 5.16
N HIS A 198 50.45 2.86 4.07
CA HIS A 198 50.81 2.38 2.73
C HIS A 198 51.46 3.45 1.84
N GLN A 199 51.68 4.67 2.36
CA GLN A 199 52.25 5.80 1.63
C GLN A 199 51.53 6.08 0.30
N ILE A 200 50.21 5.92 0.29
CA ILE A 200 49.37 6.15 -0.90
C ILE A 200 49.31 7.64 -1.17
N LYS A 201 49.59 8.04 -2.41
CA LYS A 201 49.48 9.42 -2.87
C LYS A 201 48.28 9.55 -3.79
N ASP A 202 47.22 10.17 -3.29
CA ASP A 202 46.06 10.56 -4.11
C ASP A 202 45.84 12.08 -3.95
N SER A 203 46.60 12.83 -4.73
CA SER A 203 46.55 14.30 -4.73
C SER A 203 45.17 14.86 -5.04
N ASN A 204 44.33 14.10 -5.77
CA ASN A 204 43.00 14.52 -6.15
C ASN A 204 42.02 14.40 -4.99
N SER A 205 41.99 13.24 -4.32
CA SER A 205 41.13 13.05 -3.16
C SER A 205 41.59 13.88 -1.96
N GLU A 206 42.91 14.08 -1.78
CA GLU A 206 43.45 15.01 -0.78
C GLU A 206 42.98 16.45 -1.00
N LEU A 207 43.02 16.94 -2.24
CA LEU A 207 42.52 18.27 -2.60
C LEU A 207 41.03 18.41 -2.28
N LEU A 208 40.21 17.42 -2.64
CA LEU A 208 38.77 17.44 -2.35
C LEU A 208 38.48 17.49 -0.84
N VAL A 209 39.24 16.74 -0.04
CA VAL A 209 39.10 16.76 1.42
C VAL A 209 39.57 18.09 2.01
N ASP A 210 40.67 18.66 1.53
CA ASP A 210 41.15 19.98 1.94
C ASP A 210 40.12 21.08 1.63
N LEU A 211 39.53 21.06 0.43
CA LEU A 211 38.47 22.00 0.04
C LEU A 211 37.23 21.86 0.93
N ASN A 212 36.77 20.64 1.20
CA ASN A 212 35.63 20.41 2.09
C ASN A 212 35.92 20.92 3.52
N ASN A 213 37.11 20.65 4.07
CA ASN A 213 37.48 21.10 5.42
C ASN A 213 37.59 22.62 5.50
N LYS A 214 38.18 23.27 4.49
CA LYS A 214 38.27 24.74 4.42
C LYS A 214 36.90 25.38 4.32
N TYR A 215 36.00 24.81 3.52
CA TYR A 215 34.61 25.26 3.51
C TYR A 215 33.96 25.10 4.89
N PHE A 216 34.03 23.91 5.51
CA PHE A 216 33.46 23.68 6.84
C PHE A 216 33.99 24.64 7.92
N GLN A 217 35.25 25.05 7.84
CA GLN A 217 35.86 25.97 8.81
C GLN A 217 35.54 27.45 8.58
N THR A 218 35.20 27.85 7.36
CA THR A 218 35.15 29.27 6.96
C THR A 218 33.85 29.68 6.31
N GLU A 219 33.03 28.72 5.88
CA GLU A 219 31.79 28.85 5.11
C GLU A 219 31.94 29.66 3.81
N LYS A 220 33.18 29.80 3.30
CA LYS A 220 33.45 30.54 2.06
C LYS A 220 33.15 29.72 0.81
N ILE A 221 32.22 30.21 0.01
CA ILE A 221 31.74 29.59 -1.24
C ILE A 221 32.86 29.34 -2.25
N ASP A 222 33.93 30.15 -2.26
CA ASP A 222 35.09 29.98 -3.13
C ASP A 222 35.72 28.57 -3.07
N PHE A 223 35.62 27.88 -1.92
CA PHE A 223 36.12 26.52 -1.78
C PHE A 223 35.21 25.49 -2.48
N ILE A 224 33.89 25.71 -2.49
CA ILE A 224 32.94 24.90 -3.27
C ILE A 224 33.13 25.19 -4.77
N ALA A 225 33.33 26.45 -5.15
CA ALA A 225 33.63 26.81 -6.55
C ALA A 225 34.94 26.18 -7.04
N SER A 226 35.97 26.13 -6.19
CA SER A 226 37.24 25.43 -6.49
C SER A 226 37.04 23.92 -6.67
N LYS A 227 36.12 23.32 -5.92
CA LYS A 227 35.74 21.91 -6.06
C LYS A 227 34.99 21.65 -7.36
N ALA A 228 34.06 22.52 -7.74
CA ALA A 228 33.35 22.43 -9.02
C ALA A 228 34.34 22.51 -10.20
N LYS A 229 35.24 23.49 -10.19
CA LYS A 229 36.31 23.62 -11.20
C LYS A 229 37.22 22.39 -11.27
N PHE A 230 37.51 21.77 -10.13
CA PHE A 230 38.26 20.51 -10.11
C PHE A 230 37.51 19.39 -10.83
N TYR A 231 36.21 19.22 -10.58
CA TYR A 231 35.40 18.22 -11.28
C TYR A 231 35.36 18.45 -12.79
N GLU A 232 35.25 19.69 -13.23
CA GLU A 232 35.34 20.03 -14.65
C GLU A 232 36.71 19.67 -15.25
N LYS A 233 37.79 19.91 -14.51
CA LYS A 233 39.15 19.60 -14.96
C LYS A 233 39.39 18.10 -15.17
N VAL A 234 38.72 17.25 -14.39
CA VAL A 234 38.82 15.79 -14.51
C VAL A 234 37.69 15.19 -15.36
N ASP A 235 36.94 16.04 -16.08
CA ASP A 235 35.83 15.66 -16.96
C ASP A 235 34.69 14.90 -16.24
N ALA A 236 34.52 15.17 -14.94
CA ALA A 236 33.40 14.68 -14.14
C ALA A 236 32.22 15.66 -14.23
N LEU A 237 31.66 15.79 -15.43
CA LEU A 237 30.71 16.85 -15.80
C LEU A 237 29.46 16.87 -14.93
N GLU A 238 28.88 15.72 -14.59
CA GLU A 238 27.67 15.64 -13.75
C GLU A 238 27.94 16.10 -12.31
N LEU A 239 29.10 15.72 -11.76
CA LEU A 239 29.51 16.17 -10.43
C LEU A 239 29.83 17.67 -10.42
N ALA A 240 30.42 18.18 -11.51
CA ALA A 240 30.65 19.61 -11.68
C ALA A 240 29.31 20.38 -11.74
N ASN A 241 28.36 19.91 -12.55
CA ASN A 241 27.03 20.50 -12.69
C ASN A 241 26.33 20.60 -11.33
N GLN A 242 26.23 19.49 -10.60
CA GLN A 242 25.62 19.45 -9.27
C GLN A 242 26.31 20.38 -8.28
N THR A 243 27.64 20.50 -8.35
CA THR A 243 28.39 21.38 -7.44
C THR A 243 28.17 22.86 -7.77
N TRP A 244 28.03 23.21 -9.05
CA TRP A 244 27.70 24.57 -9.48
C TRP A 244 26.24 24.96 -9.18
N GLU A 245 25.27 24.07 -9.38
CA GLU A 245 23.88 24.27 -8.95
C GLU A 245 23.81 24.53 -7.43
N ARG A 246 24.57 23.76 -6.64
CA ARG A 246 24.62 23.94 -5.19
C ARG A 246 25.21 25.29 -4.77
N ILE A 247 26.09 25.89 -5.58
CA ILE A 247 26.59 27.24 -5.31
C ILE A 247 25.46 28.25 -5.46
N LEU A 248 24.60 28.12 -6.48
CA LEU A 248 23.44 28.98 -6.69
C LEU A 248 22.35 28.82 -5.62
N ASP A 249 22.22 27.62 -5.03
CA ASP A 249 21.35 27.42 -3.85
C ASP A 249 21.81 28.27 -2.64
N ILE A 250 23.13 28.45 -2.49
CA ILE A 250 23.72 29.15 -1.35
C ILE A 250 23.82 30.66 -1.64
N ASP A 251 24.23 31.01 -2.85
CA ASP A 251 24.40 32.39 -3.34
C ASP A 251 23.86 32.51 -4.77
N PRO A 252 22.57 32.89 -4.92
CA PRO A 252 21.92 33.04 -6.23
C PRO A 252 22.57 34.09 -7.15
N ASP A 253 23.37 35.01 -6.58
CA ASP A 253 24.03 36.11 -7.30
C ASP A 253 25.46 35.74 -7.76
N TYR A 254 25.88 34.47 -7.63
CA TYR A 254 27.20 34.02 -8.04
C TYR A 254 27.31 33.87 -9.58
N ASP A 255 27.52 34.98 -10.29
CA ASP A 255 27.51 35.09 -11.77
C ASP A 255 28.29 33.97 -12.48
N LEU A 256 29.50 33.63 -11.98
CA LEU A 256 30.36 32.61 -12.59
C LEU A 256 29.69 31.23 -12.64
N ALA A 257 28.76 30.90 -11.73
CA ALA A 257 28.12 29.59 -11.73
C ALA A 257 27.17 29.41 -12.92
N TYR A 258 26.44 30.45 -13.33
CA TYR A 258 25.55 30.39 -14.51
C TYR A 258 26.35 30.12 -15.79
N ASP A 259 27.42 30.88 -16.02
CA ASP A 259 28.29 30.70 -17.19
C ASP A 259 28.85 29.28 -17.28
N ARG A 260 29.24 28.70 -16.13
CA ARG A 260 29.80 27.35 -16.07
C ARG A 260 28.75 26.26 -16.24
N LEU A 261 27.54 26.45 -15.73
CA LEU A 261 26.42 25.52 -15.94
C LEU A 261 26.06 25.43 -17.42
N ASP A 262 25.97 26.55 -18.12
CA ASP A 262 25.70 26.58 -19.56
C ASP A 262 26.79 25.82 -20.34
N GLU A 263 28.08 26.06 -20.03
CA GLU A 263 29.20 25.35 -20.66
C GLU A 263 29.18 23.83 -20.40
N ILE A 264 28.86 23.42 -19.17
CA ILE A 264 28.78 22.00 -18.79
C ILE A 264 27.58 21.33 -19.45
N GLU A 265 26.42 22.00 -19.47
CA GLU A 265 25.20 21.51 -20.12
C GLU A 265 25.46 21.27 -21.62
N VAL A 266 26.11 22.21 -22.31
CA VAL A 266 26.52 22.06 -23.71
C VAL A 266 27.41 20.83 -23.91
N LYS A 267 28.39 20.57 -23.03
CA LYS A 267 29.26 19.39 -23.13
C LYS A 267 28.51 18.08 -22.92
N ILE A 268 27.66 18.00 -21.89
CA ILE A 268 26.83 16.81 -21.60
C ILE A 268 25.88 16.54 -22.77
N MET A 269 25.22 17.58 -23.28
CA MET A 269 24.34 17.45 -24.45
C MET A 269 25.12 17.00 -25.69
N SER A 270 26.35 17.49 -25.89
CA SER A 270 27.17 17.10 -27.04
C SER A 270 27.56 15.62 -27.02
N LEU A 271 27.96 15.07 -25.87
CA LEU A 271 28.25 13.64 -25.70
C LEU A 271 27.02 12.76 -25.98
N ASN A 272 25.87 13.18 -25.46
CA ASN A 272 24.59 12.50 -25.71
C ASN A 272 24.20 12.58 -27.19
N ALA A 273 24.43 13.73 -27.83
CA ALA A 273 24.14 13.95 -29.25
C ALA A 273 25.00 13.06 -30.12
N GLU A 274 26.28 12.89 -29.80
CA GLU A 274 27.18 12.01 -30.54
C GLU A 274 26.75 10.53 -30.45
N THR A 275 26.43 10.06 -29.26
CA THR A 275 25.94 8.70 -29.04
C THR A 275 24.65 8.44 -29.84
N LEU A 276 23.71 9.38 -29.80
CA LEU A 276 22.43 9.26 -30.50
C LEU A 276 22.57 9.42 -32.01
N LYS A 277 23.48 10.28 -32.49
CA LYS A 277 23.88 10.41 -33.89
C LYS A 277 24.35 9.07 -34.43
N ASN A 278 25.31 8.43 -33.76
CA ASN A 278 25.87 7.15 -34.20
C ASN A 278 24.79 6.07 -34.28
N LYS A 279 23.90 6.01 -33.29
CA LYS A 279 22.74 5.11 -33.29
C LYS A 279 21.77 5.41 -34.44
N THR A 280 21.53 6.69 -34.74
CA THR A 280 20.67 7.13 -35.84
C THR A 280 21.24 6.69 -37.17
N ILE A 281 22.54 6.89 -37.39
CA ILE A 281 23.24 6.49 -38.62
C ILE A 281 23.15 4.99 -38.84
N ILE A 282 23.47 4.18 -37.82
CA ILE A 282 23.38 2.72 -37.90
C ILE A 282 21.97 2.27 -38.30
N LYS A 283 20.93 2.84 -37.67
CA LYS A 283 19.54 2.50 -38.03
C LYS A 283 19.13 2.98 -39.41
N LEU A 284 19.63 4.13 -39.84
CA LEU A 284 19.34 4.69 -41.14
C LEU A 284 19.91 3.78 -42.25
N ASP A 285 21.13 3.28 -42.04
CA ASP A 285 21.82 2.38 -42.96
C ASP A 285 21.22 0.97 -42.96
N ASP A 286 20.92 0.40 -41.79
CA ASP A 286 20.46 -0.98 -41.65
C ASP A 286 18.96 -1.18 -41.90
N LEU A 287 18.13 -0.20 -41.49
CA LEU A 287 16.66 -0.34 -41.37
C LEU A 287 15.87 0.74 -42.13
N GLY A 288 16.55 1.71 -42.74
CA GLY A 288 15.96 2.76 -43.54
C GLY A 288 15.42 3.98 -42.75
N PRO A 289 14.96 5.02 -43.47
CA PRO A 289 14.68 6.36 -42.92
C PRO A 289 13.53 6.40 -41.91
N GLU A 290 12.48 5.59 -42.08
CA GLU A 290 11.36 5.58 -41.12
C GLU A 290 11.76 4.96 -39.77
N SER A 291 12.56 3.89 -39.78
CA SER A 291 13.09 3.26 -38.57
C SER A 291 14.04 4.16 -37.79
N ALA A 292 14.77 5.04 -38.49
CA ALA A 292 15.71 6.00 -37.90
C ALA A 292 15.06 7.34 -37.50
N ARG A 293 13.82 7.63 -37.94
CA ARG A 293 13.17 8.94 -37.83
C ARG A 293 13.06 9.49 -36.42
N ASN A 294 12.78 8.63 -35.46
CA ASN A 294 12.66 9.04 -34.05
C ASN A 294 13.99 9.43 -33.43
N ASP A 295 15.04 8.64 -33.68
CA ASP A 295 16.39 8.92 -33.19
C ASP A 295 16.97 10.15 -33.90
N TYR A 296 16.70 10.30 -35.20
CA TYR A 296 16.99 11.51 -35.98
C TYR A 296 16.37 12.76 -35.35
N ARG A 297 15.05 12.76 -35.12
CA ARG A 297 14.36 13.92 -34.54
C ARG A 297 14.95 14.30 -33.18
N ARG A 298 15.22 13.31 -32.33
CA ARG A 298 15.83 13.55 -31.01
C ARG A 298 17.24 14.12 -31.12
N THR A 299 18.04 13.63 -32.08
CA THR A 299 19.39 14.14 -32.33
C THR A 299 19.36 15.59 -32.82
N ILE A 300 18.47 15.92 -33.77
CA ILE A 300 18.29 17.30 -34.25
C ILE A 300 17.82 18.23 -33.14
N GLN A 301 16.84 17.81 -32.33
CA GLN A 301 16.39 18.61 -31.18
C GLN A 301 17.52 18.89 -30.19
N LEU A 302 18.41 17.92 -29.97
CA LEU A 302 19.54 18.11 -29.09
C LEU A 302 20.57 19.08 -29.69
N TYR A 303 20.85 18.99 -31.00
CA TYR A 303 21.66 19.98 -31.70
C TYR A 303 21.07 21.38 -31.67
N GLU A 304 19.74 21.53 -31.82
CA GLU A 304 19.07 22.83 -31.74
C GLU A 304 19.17 23.43 -30.34
N LYS A 305 19.04 22.62 -29.29
CA LYS A 305 19.26 23.05 -27.91
C LYS A 305 20.70 23.51 -27.68
N ILE A 306 21.68 22.72 -28.13
CA ILE A 306 23.10 23.10 -28.01
C ILE A 306 23.37 24.42 -28.74
N LEU A 307 22.83 24.60 -29.95
CA LEU A 307 23.01 25.82 -30.74
C LEU A 307 22.23 27.04 -30.22
N ALA A 308 21.22 26.83 -29.37
CA ALA A 308 20.55 27.92 -28.68
C ALA A 308 21.41 28.49 -27.53
N ILE A 309 22.19 27.63 -26.87
CA ILE A 309 23.10 27.99 -25.78
C ILE A 309 24.45 28.47 -26.32
N ASP A 310 25.05 27.73 -27.26
CA ASP A 310 26.28 28.09 -27.97
C ASP A 310 26.05 28.17 -29.49
N PRO A 311 25.58 29.32 -30.01
CA PRO A 311 25.38 29.54 -31.43
C PRO A 311 26.66 29.48 -32.26
N SER A 312 27.85 29.51 -31.64
CA SER A 312 29.14 29.53 -32.33
C SER A 312 29.72 28.13 -32.57
N ASN A 313 29.10 27.08 -32.01
CA ASN A 313 29.57 25.70 -32.09
C ASN A 313 29.60 25.15 -33.53
N SER A 314 30.77 25.22 -34.17
CA SER A 314 30.97 24.82 -35.57
C SER A 314 30.84 23.30 -35.80
N GLU A 315 31.22 22.50 -34.79
CA GLU A 315 31.16 21.04 -34.85
C GLU A 315 29.70 20.54 -34.84
N ILE A 316 28.86 21.08 -33.96
CA ILE A 316 27.45 20.74 -33.89
C ILE A 316 26.71 21.18 -35.17
N LYS A 317 27.04 22.35 -35.73
CA LYS A 317 26.51 22.78 -37.04
C LYS A 317 26.87 21.81 -38.16
N ALA A 318 28.12 21.39 -38.24
CA ALA A 318 28.57 20.43 -39.25
C ALA A 318 27.90 19.05 -39.08
N ASN A 319 27.84 18.54 -37.85
CA ASN A 319 27.19 17.27 -37.53
C ASN A 319 25.68 17.30 -37.82
N ARG A 320 25.01 18.42 -37.55
CA ARG A 320 23.60 18.64 -37.91
C ARG A 320 23.41 18.60 -39.43
N MET A 321 24.18 19.39 -40.18
CA MET A 321 24.08 19.44 -41.65
C MET A 321 24.34 18.07 -42.28
N TYR A 322 25.36 17.35 -41.80
CA TYR A 322 25.67 16.00 -42.25
C TYR A 322 24.49 15.03 -42.00
N LEU A 323 23.90 15.07 -40.80
CA LEU A 323 22.77 14.21 -40.45
C LEU A 323 21.51 14.55 -41.26
N GLU A 324 21.26 15.84 -41.52
CA GLU A 324 20.18 16.32 -42.39
C GLU A 324 20.36 15.86 -43.84
N GLU A 325 21.59 15.85 -44.36
CA GLU A 325 21.93 15.41 -45.72
C GLU A 325 21.70 13.91 -45.90
N ILE A 326 22.27 13.07 -45.04
CA ILE A 326 22.12 11.60 -45.14
C ILE A 326 20.66 11.17 -44.93
N PHE A 327 19.94 11.82 -44.02
CA PHE A 327 18.51 11.55 -43.81
C PHE A 327 17.66 12.02 -45.01
N GLY A 328 18.05 13.15 -45.63
CA GLY A 328 17.43 13.69 -46.84
C GLY A 328 17.61 12.80 -48.06
N LEU A 329 18.77 12.17 -48.23
CA LEU A 329 19.03 11.18 -49.28
C LEU A 329 18.18 9.92 -49.07
N GLY A 330 17.97 9.49 -47.83
CA GLY A 330 17.05 8.40 -47.47
C GLY A 330 15.59 8.68 -47.85
N ARG A 331 15.14 9.95 -47.82
CA ARG A 331 13.75 10.34 -48.19
C ARG A 331 13.41 10.17 -49.68
N GLN A 332 14.39 10.05 -50.57
CA GLN A 332 14.10 9.86 -52.02
C GLN A 332 13.57 8.46 -52.36
N GLN A 333 13.63 7.50 -51.43
CA GLN A 333 12.77 6.31 -51.45
C GLN A 333 11.45 6.67 -50.75
N GLY A 334 10.49 7.16 -51.55
CA GLY A 334 9.22 7.69 -51.06
C GLY A 334 8.47 6.74 -50.12
N ALA A 335 7.90 7.33 -49.06
CA ALA A 335 6.96 6.64 -48.17
C ALA A 335 5.81 6.04 -48.98
N GLN A 336 5.70 4.71 -48.98
CA GLN A 336 4.53 4.05 -49.53
C GLN A 336 3.28 4.48 -48.74
N PRO A 337 2.12 4.66 -49.40
CA PRO A 337 0.87 4.91 -48.71
C PRO A 337 0.58 3.76 -47.72
N LEU A 338 0.15 4.12 -46.51
CA LEU A 338 -0.23 3.14 -45.48
C LEU A 338 -1.43 2.31 -45.99
N PRO A 339 -1.48 1.00 -45.70
CA PRO A 339 -2.50 0.10 -46.26
C PRO A 339 -3.86 0.20 -45.56
N PHE A 340 -4.08 1.22 -44.73
CA PHE A 340 -5.28 1.36 -43.91
C PHE A 340 -5.68 2.82 -43.68
N GLU A 341 -6.94 3.00 -43.32
CA GLU A 341 -7.53 4.27 -42.88
C GLU A 341 -8.08 4.14 -41.46
N ILE A 342 -8.02 5.23 -40.68
CA ILE A 342 -8.59 5.30 -39.33
C ILE A 342 -9.98 5.91 -39.46
N GLU A 343 -11.03 5.11 -39.34
CA GLU A 343 -12.41 5.60 -39.41
C GLU A 343 -12.78 6.44 -38.18
N SER A 344 -12.38 5.98 -36.99
CA SER A 344 -12.59 6.69 -35.74
C SER A 344 -11.52 6.34 -34.72
N LEU A 345 -11.16 7.32 -33.89
CA LEU A 345 -10.31 7.16 -32.73
C LEU A 345 -10.96 7.88 -31.55
N THR A 346 -11.21 7.16 -30.47
CA THR A 346 -11.81 7.74 -29.26
C THR A 346 -10.98 7.31 -28.07
N VAL A 347 -10.55 8.28 -27.26
CA VAL A 347 -9.86 8.03 -25.98
C VAL A 347 -10.54 8.93 -24.95
N ALA A 348 -11.02 8.32 -23.87
CA ALA A 348 -11.68 9.03 -22.78
C ALA A 348 -10.68 9.91 -22.02
N ASN A 349 -11.20 10.90 -21.29
CA ASN A 349 -10.39 11.58 -20.30
C ASN A 349 -9.99 10.60 -19.19
N LEU A 350 -8.83 10.83 -18.58
CA LEU A 350 -8.20 9.88 -17.69
C LEU A 350 -8.12 10.43 -16.27
N PHE A 351 -8.46 9.57 -15.31
CA PHE A 351 -8.46 9.89 -13.88
C PHE A 351 -7.42 9.03 -13.16
N PRO A 352 -6.37 9.61 -12.54
CA PRO A 352 -5.38 8.84 -11.80
C PRO A 352 -6.00 8.01 -10.65
N SER A 353 -7.12 8.48 -10.10
CA SER A 353 -7.93 7.77 -9.10
C SER A 353 -8.46 6.41 -9.60
N LEU A 354 -8.61 6.24 -10.92
CA LEU A 354 -9.07 5.01 -11.56
C LEU A 354 -7.91 4.17 -12.13
N MET A 355 -6.66 4.39 -11.71
CA MET A 355 -5.51 3.68 -12.29
C MET A 355 -5.59 2.14 -12.16
N GLN A 356 -6.27 1.62 -11.14
CA GLN A 356 -6.46 0.19 -10.95
C GLN A 356 -7.54 -0.35 -11.90
N TYR A 357 -8.64 0.39 -12.08
CA TYR A 357 -9.71 0.06 -13.01
C TYR A 357 -9.19 -0.07 -14.46
N TYR A 358 -8.30 0.83 -14.89
CA TYR A 358 -7.75 0.80 -16.25
C TYR A 358 -6.86 -0.43 -16.56
N GLN A 359 -6.50 -1.25 -15.57
CA GLN A 359 -5.78 -2.50 -15.81
C GLN A 359 -6.64 -3.57 -16.49
N HIS A 360 -7.98 -3.46 -16.34
CA HIS A 360 -8.93 -4.46 -16.79
C HIS A 360 -10.03 -3.87 -17.68
N SER A 361 -10.05 -2.55 -17.85
CA SER A 361 -11.04 -1.82 -18.62
C SER A 361 -10.39 -0.95 -19.69
N SER A 362 -10.93 -0.98 -20.91
CA SER A 362 -10.42 -0.16 -22.00
C SER A 362 -10.73 1.33 -21.76
N VAL A 363 -9.83 2.19 -22.24
CA VAL A 363 -9.95 3.66 -22.10
C VAL A 363 -10.46 4.34 -23.37
N GLY A 364 -10.81 3.53 -24.37
CA GLY A 364 -11.17 4.00 -25.69
C GLY A 364 -11.06 2.89 -26.71
N SER A 365 -11.35 3.22 -27.97
CA SER A 365 -11.25 2.29 -29.08
C SER A 365 -10.78 2.98 -30.36
N ILE A 366 -10.26 2.17 -31.29
CA ILE A 366 -9.84 2.61 -32.61
C ILE A 366 -10.45 1.69 -33.67
N LYS A 367 -11.10 2.29 -34.67
CA LYS A 367 -11.61 1.59 -35.86
C LYS A 367 -10.67 1.79 -37.03
N LEU A 368 -10.20 0.67 -37.58
CA LEU A 368 -9.24 0.63 -38.67
C LEU A 368 -9.83 -0.15 -39.85
N GLN A 369 -9.83 0.46 -41.03
CA GLN A 369 -10.25 -0.19 -42.27
C GLN A 369 -9.04 -0.48 -43.15
N ASN A 370 -8.93 -1.71 -43.68
CA ASN A 370 -7.93 -2.03 -44.69
C ASN A 370 -8.35 -1.44 -46.05
N THR A 371 -7.61 -0.45 -46.53
CA THR A 371 -7.83 0.20 -47.84
C THR A 371 -6.88 -0.30 -48.92
N GLY A 372 -5.98 -1.22 -48.56
CA GLY A 372 -5.05 -1.88 -49.45
C GLY A 372 -5.69 -2.97 -50.32
N SER A 373 -4.91 -3.49 -51.26
CA SER A 373 -5.32 -4.55 -52.19
C SER A 373 -5.06 -5.97 -51.65
N GLU A 374 -4.40 -6.10 -50.51
CA GLU A 374 -3.91 -7.35 -49.91
C GLU A 374 -4.21 -7.37 -48.40
N ASP A 375 -4.07 -8.53 -47.77
CA ASP A 375 -4.27 -8.71 -46.34
C ASP A 375 -3.25 -7.93 -45.50
N ILE A 376 -3.72 -7.26 -44.44
CA ILE A 376 -2.87 -6.80 -43.34
C ILE A 376 -2.75 -7.92 -42.32
N LYS A 377 -1.53 -8.31 -41.94
CA LYS A 377 -1.27 -9.38 -40.99
C LYS A 377 -0.62 -8.87 -39.71
N ASN A 378 -0.90 -9.54 -38.60
CA ASN A 378 -0.31 -9.26 -37.29
C ASN A 378 -0.48 -7.80 -36.83
N LEU A 379 -1.64 -7.21 -37.10
CA LEU A 379 -1.93 -5.84 -36.70
C LEU A 379 -2.01 -5.75 -35.18
N LYS A 380 -1.36 -4.74 -34.61
CA LYS A 380 -1.47 -4.36 -33.20
C LYS A 380 -1.41 -2.85 -33.06
N VAL A 381 -2.14 -2.33 -32.09
CA VAL A 381 -2.12 -0.92 -31.71
C VAL A 381 -1.65 -0.81 -30.28
N SER A 382 -0.83 0.16 -29.93
CA SER A 382 -0.53 0.45 -28.52
C SER A 382 -0.71 1.90 -28.19
N LEU A 383 -1.15 2.15 -26.96
CA LEU A 383 -1.27 3.46 -26.37
C LEU A 383 -0.10 3.71 -25.41
N PHE A 384 0.49 4.90 -25.50
CA PHE A 384 1.57 5.33 -24.60
C PHE A 384 1.45 6.81 -24.22
N ILE A 385 1.47 7.06 -22.92
CA ILE A 385 1.53 8.40 -22.34
C ILE A 385 2.89 8.56 -21.66
N LYS A 386 3.72 9.44 -22.22
CA LYS A 386 5.08 9.68 -21.69
C LYS A 386 5.00 10.13 -20.23
N GLN A 387 5.97 9.73 -19.42
CA GLN A 387 6.10 10.00 -17.96
C GLN A 387 5.17 9.17 -17.08
N PHE A 388 3.92 8.95 -17.51
CA PHE A 388 2.91 8.26 -16.70
C PHE A 388 2.79 6.75 -17.00
N MET A 389 3.56 6.24 -17.96
CA MET A 389 3.62 4.82 -18.30
C MET A 389 5.08 4.38 -18.45
N ASP A 390 5.42 3.20 -17.96
CA ASP A 390 6.77 2.63 -18.10
C ASP A 390 6.97 2.01 -19.50
N TYR A 391 5.92 1.37 -20.04
CA TYR A 391 5.92 0.71 -21.35
C TYR A 391 4.55 0.87 -22.04
N PRO A 392 4.49 0.87 -23.39
CA PRO A 392 3.23 0.82 -24.12
C PRO A 392 2.46 -0.48 -23.86
N VAL A 393 1.14 -0.38 -23.73
CA VAL A 393 0.24 -1.54 -23.66
C VAL A 393 -0.36 -1.78 -25.03
N PHE A 394 -0.19 -3.00 -25.56
CA PHE A 394 -0.70 -3.38 -26.88
C PHE A 394 -2.13 -3.93 -26.77
N SER A 395 -2.94 -3.62 -27.77
CA SER A 395 -4.24 -4.24 -28.03
C SER A 395 -4.10 -5.73 -28.27
N GLU A 396 -5.24 -6.43 -28.30
CA GLU A 396 -5.27 -7.78 -28.84
C GLU A 396 -4.70 -7.80 -30.28
N LYS A 397 -3.96 -8.85 -30.59
CA LYS A 397 -3.28 -9.00 -31.87
C LYS A 397 -4.25 -9.58 -32.89
N ILE A 398 -4.55 -8.82 -33.94
CA ILE A 398 -5.35 -9.32 -35.06
C ILE A 398 -4.43 -10.03 -36.05
N THR A 399 -4.76 -11.28 -36.35
CA THR A 399 -3.94 -12.13 -37.22
C THR A 399 -4.01 -11.71 -38.68
N THR A 400 -5.19 -11.36 -39.19
CA THR A 400 -5.41 -11.02 -40.60
C THR A 400 -6.62 -10.09 -40.74
N ILE A 401 -6.51 -9.09 -41.60
CA ILE A 401 -7.58 -8.16 -41.98
C ILE A 401 -7.62 -8.12 -43.50
N SER A 402 -8.73 -8.54 -44.08
CA SER A 402 -8.94 -8.65 -45.52
C SER A 402 -9.13 -7.26 -46.14
N PRO A 403 -8.94 -7.08 -47.46
CA PRO A 403 -9.26 -5.82 -48.13
C PRO A 403 -10.71 -5.36 -47.86
N SER A 404 -10.88 -4.06 -47.56
CA SER A 404 -12.15 -3.41 -47.18
C SER A 404 -12.78 -3.88 -45.85
N GLU A 405 -12.14 -4.79 -45.12
CA GLU A 405 -12.56 -5.20 -43.78
C GLU A 405 -12.20 -4.11 -42.76
N THR A 406 -13.13 -3.85 -41.83
CA THR A 406 -12.96 -2.92 -40.72
C THR A 406 -12.88 -3.70 -39.41
N VAL A 407 -11.89 -3.36 -38.57
CA VAL A 407 -11.73 -3.93 -37.23
C VAL A 407 -11.85 -2.83 -36.17
N ASP A 408 -12.42 -3.20 -35.02
CA ASP A 408 -12.47 -2.37 -33.82
C ASP A 408 -11.49 -2.95 -32.80
N LEU A 409 -10.68 -2.09 -32.20
CA LEU A 409 -9.63 -2.48 -31.26
C LEU A 409 -9.73 -1.64 -30.00
N ASP A 410 -9.84 -2.32 -28.86
CA ASP A 410 -9.78 -1.69 -27.55
C ASP A 410 -8.38 -1.13 -27.26
N LEU A 411 -8.37 0.08 -26.69
CA LEU A 411 -7.16 0.76 -26.25
C LEU A 411 -7.04 0.61 -24.73
N ASN A 412 -6.04 -0.12 -24.29
CA ASN A 412 -5.75 -0.34 -22.88
C ASN A 412 -4.56 0.52 -22.44
N LEU A 413 -4.49 0.84 -21.14
CA LEU A 413 -3.36 1.55 -20.57
C LEU A 413 -2.99 1.00 -19.20
N LEU A 414 -1.74 1.22 -18.81
CA LEU A 414 -1.24 0.87 -17.48
C LEU A 414 -0.41 2.03 -16.95
N PHE A 415 -0.97 2.76 -15.99
CA PHE A 415 -0.24 3.86 -15.35
C PHE A 415 0.85 3.34 -14.40
N ASN A 416 1.96 4.08 -14.34
CA ASN A 416 2.94 3.94 -13.26
C ASN A 416 2.58 4.86 -12.08
N GLN A 417 3.34 4.76 -10.99
CA GLN A 417 3.08 5.50 -9.74
C GLN A 417 3.23 7.03 -9.88
N GLU A 418 3.89 7.54 -10.92
CA GLU A 418 4.04 8.99 -11.13
C GLU A 418 2.68 9.67 -11.36
N VAL A 419 1.69 8.95 -11.90
CA VAL A 419 0.34 9.48 -12.11
C VAL A 419 -0.32 9.94 -10.81
N LEU A 420 0.01 9.30 -9.68
CA LEU A 420 -0.53 9.63 -8.35
C LEU A 420 0.16 10.84 -7.69
N LYS A 421 1.17 11.44 -8.34
CA LYS A 421 1.79 12.70 -7.92
C LYS A 421 1.11 13.92 -8.55
N LEU A 422 0.18 13.71 -9.49
CA LEU A 422 -0.42 14.79 -10.24
C LEU A 422 -1.39 15.62 -9.38
N GLU A 423 -1.10 16.91 -9.23
CA GLU A 423 -1.91 17.85 -8.42
C GLU A 423 -2.85 18.71 -9.26
N GLU A 424 -2.52 18.95 -10.53
CA GLU A 424 -3.28 19.80 -11.46
C GLU A 424 -3.71 19.03 -12.70
N ASP A 425 -4.80 19.47 -13.34
CA ASP A 425 -5.26 18.88 -14.60
C ASP A 425 -4.30 19.20 -15.74
N LEU A 426 -3.87 18.18 -16.48
CA LEU A 426 -2.93 18.32 -17.59
C LEU A 426 -3.53 17.83 -18.90
N LYS A 427 -3.32 18.60 -19.97
CA LYS A 427 -3.52 18.10 -21.33
C LYS A 427 -2.27 17.35 -21.77
N VAL A 428 -2.36 16.03 -21.88
CA VAL A 428 -1.23 15.17 -22.22
C VAL A 428 -1.38 14.64 -23.64
N GLN A 429 -0.26 14.54 -24.35
CA GLN A 429 -0.22 13.92 -25.67
C GLN A 429 -0.14 12.41 -25.51
N VAL A 430 -1.17 11.73 -26.03
CA VAL A 430 -1.22 10.27 -26.12
C VAL A 430 -0.63 9.85 -27.46
N LYS A 431 0.34 8.93 -27.42
CA LYS A 431 0.92 8.32 -28.60
C LYS A 431 0.26 6.99 -28.89
N LEU A 432 -0.09 6.79 -30.16
CA LEU A 432 -0.66 5.57 -30.69
C LEU A 432 0.32 5.01 -31.72
N ASP A 433 0.90 3.86 -31.40
CA ASP A 433 1.77 3.10 -32.30
C ASP A 433 0.93 2.01 -32.98
N ILE A 434 0.81 2.07 -34.31
CA ILE A 434 0.07 1.09 -35.13
C ILE A 434 1.10 0.35 -35.98
N SER A 435 1.21 -0.97 -35.76
CA SER A 435 2.19 -1.80 -36.47
C SER A 435 1.57 -3.07 -37.02
N GLY A 436 2.09 -3.53 -38.15
CA GLY A 436 1.59 -4.71 -38.84
C GLY A 436 2.48 -5.11 -40.00
N THR A 437 2.03 -6.08 -40.80
CA THR A 437 2.69 -6.54 -42.01
C THR A 437 1.75 -6.40 -43.19
N TYR A 438 2.21 -5.79 -44.28
CA TYR A 438 1.46 -5.65 -45.54
C TYR A 438 2.39 -5.95 -46.72
N MET A 439 1.94 -6.76 -47.68
CA MET A 439 2.77 -7.21 -48.82
C MET A 439 4.15 -7.78 -48.40
N ASN A 440 4.18 -8.57 -47.31
CA ASN A 440 5.40 -9.12 -46.69
C ASN A 440 6.43 -8.09 -46.19
N LYS A 441 6.04 -6.82 -46.04
CA LYS A 441 6.86 -5.78 -45.40
C LYS A 441 6.22 -5.35 -44.09
N ALA A 442 7.04 -5.24 -43.05
CA ALA A 442 6.59 -4.66 -41.78
C ALA A 442 6.39 -3.14 -41.94
N PHE A 443 5.33 -2.62 -41.35
CA PHE A 443 5.12 -1.17 -41.21
C PHE A 443 4.92 -0.83 -39.72
N ASN A 444 5.29 0.39 -39.37
CA ASN A 444 4.92 1.02 -38.11
C ASN A 444 4.55 2.49 -38.40
N THR A 445 3.47 2.98 -37.82
CA THR A 445 3.09 4.39 -37.90
C THR A 445 2.67 4.91 -36.54
N GLU A 446 2.99 6.18 -36.30
CA GLU A 446 2.64 6.88 -35.07
C GLU A 446 1.52 7.89 -35.34
N LYS A 447 0.50 7.88 -34.48
CA LYS A 447 -0.51 8.93 -34.37
C LYS A 447 -0.47 9.52 -32.98
N THR A 448 -0.92 10.77 -32.87
CA THR A 448 -1.03 11.42 -31.57
C THR A 448 -2.38 12.07 -31.41
N THR A 449 -2.97 11.93 -30.24
CA THR A 449 -4.15 12.66 -29.81
C THR A 449 -3.87 13.35 -28.47
N ILE A 450 -4.73 14.27 -28.05
CA ILE A 450 -4.62 14.97 -26.77
C ILE A 450 -5.78 14.50 -25.90
N VAL A 451 -5.47 14.12 -24.65
CA VAL A 451 -6.48 13.80 -23.63
C VAL A 451 -6.23 14.67 -22.40
N THR A 452 -7.28 14.92 -21.64
CA THR A 452 -7.14 15.51 -20.31
C THR A 452 -6.83 14.38 -19.33
N LEU A 453 -5.69 14.49 -18.66
CA LEU A 453 -5.33 13.72 -17.48
C LEU A 453 -5.62 14.59 -16.26
N TYR A 454 -6.67 14.25 -15.52
CA TYR A 454 -7.09 15.03 -14.35
C TYR A 454 -6.16 14.84 -13.16
N ARG A 455 -6.20 15.77 -12.20
CA ARG A 455 -5.51 15.64 -10.91
C ARG A 455 -5.89 14.35 -10.17
N ARG A 456 -5.01 13.87 -9.30
CA ARG A 456 -5.19 12.58 -8.58
C ARG A 456 -6.42 12.49 -7.68
N SER A 457 -6.92 13.65 -7.25
CA SER A 457 -8.13 13.77 -6.42
C SER A 457 -9.41 13.87 -7.25
N ALA A 458 -9.31 13.94 -8.58
CA ALA A 458 -10.48 14.10 -9.43
C ALA A 458 -11.24 12.78 -9.61
N MET A 459 -12.57 12.88 -9.69
CA MET A 459 -13.47 11.77 -9.99
C MET A 459 -14.73 12.29 -10.73
N GLN A 460 -15.46 11.41 -11.41
CA GLN A 460 -16.79 11.69 -11.96
C GLN A 460 -17.85 10.82 -11.26
N TRP A 461 -19.07 11.34 -11.17
CA TRP A 461 -20.22 10.68 -10.52
C TRP A 461 -21.15 9.94 -11.50
N ASP A 462 -20.66 9.59 -12.69
CA ASP A 462 -21.32 8.65 -13.62
C ASP A 462 -21.47 7.24 -13.02
N ASP A 463 -20.61 6.89 -12.05
CA ASP A 463 -20.74 5.70 -11.21
C ASP A 463 -20.28 6.02 -9.79
N SER A 464 -21.22 6.05 -8.83
CA SER A 464 -20.99 6.28 -7.40
C SER A 464 -19.99 5.28 -6.79
N GLY A 465 -19.85 4.08 -7.36
CA GLY A 465 -18.89 3.06 -6.92
C GLY A 465 -17.43 3.50 -7.05
N LYS A 466 -17.12 4.49 -7.91
CA LYS A 466 -15.75 5.01 -8.09
C LYS A 466 -15.15 5.57 -6.79
N LEU A 467 -15.99 6.03 -5.85
CA LEU A 467 -15.55 6.50 -4.53
C LEU A 467 -14.80 5.40 -3.74
N SER A 468 -15.06 4.12 -4.04
CA SER A 468 -14.33 2.97 -3.50
C SER A 468 -12.81 3.09 -3.69
N SER A 469 -12.35 3.69 -4.80
CA SER A 469 -10.91 3.86 -5.08
C SER A 469 -10.20 4.78 -4.07
N PHE A 470 -10.94 5.69 -3.42
CA PHE A 470 -10.45 6.61 -2.40
C PHE A 470 -10.49 6.03 -0.98
N ILE A 471 -11.24 4.94 -0.77
CA ILE A 471 -11.35 4.26 0.53
C ILE A 471 -10.15 3.33 0.70
N THR A 472 -9.16 3.75 1.48
CA THR A 472 -7.81 3.18 1.53
C THR A 472 -7.46 2.62 2.92
N PRO A 473 -8.05 1.47 3.33
CA PRO A 473 -7.91 0.95 4.70
C PRO A 473 -6.51 0.47 5.05
N ASN A 474 -5.74 0.00 4.07
CA ASN A 474 -4.39 -0.56 4.28
C ASN A 474 -3.29 0.53 4.25
N GLU A 475 -3.67 1.81 4.22
CA GLU A 475 -2.71 2.90 4.26
C GLU A 475 -2.24 3.12 5.70
N SER A 476 -0.93 3.30 5.89
CA SER A 476 -0.30 3.33 7.21
C SER A 476 -0.87 4.35 8.20
N VAL A 477 -1.28 5.55 7.76
CA VAL A 477 -1.86 6.56 8.65
C VAL A 477 -3.26 6.14 9.08
N VAL A 478 -4.07 5.64 8.15
CA VAL A 478 -5.42 5.11 8.42
C VAL A 478 -5.35 3.92 9.38
N GLU A 479 -4.50 2.94 9.07
CA GLU A 479 -4.31 1.73 9.87
C GLU A 479 -3.89 2.07 11.30
N GLN A 480 -2.84 2.89 11.46
CA GLN A 480 -2.35 3.25 12.78
C GLN A 480 -3.38 4.03 13.60
N PHE A 481 -4.10 4.97 12.99
CA PHE A 481 -5.13 5.74 13.68
C PHE A 481 -6.26 4.83 14.16
N SER A 482 -6.80 4.01 13.27
CA SER A 482 -7.93 3.11 13.58
C SER A 482 -7.56 2.11 14.67
N HIS A 483 -6.43 1.43 14.54
CA HIS A 483 -6.00 0.41 15.50
C HIS A 483 -5.69 1.00 16.89
N ARG A 484 -5.07 2.18 16.99
CA ARG A 484 -4.78 2.82 18.28
C ARG A 484 -6.04 3.29 19.00
N VAL A 485 -6.99 3.84 18.25
CA VAL A 485 -8.29 4.29 18.79
C VAL A 485 -9.07 3.11 19.38
N VAL A 486 -9.04 1.95 18.72
CA VAL A 486 -9.72 0.74 19.18
C VAL A 486 -8.95 0.06 20.32
N SER A 487 -7.62 -0.07 20.24
CA SER A 487 -6.82 -0.82 21.21
C SER A 487 -6.72 -0.14 22.58
N ASN A 488 -6.83 1.19 22.62
CA ASN A 488 -6.66 1.98 23.84
C ASN A 488 -7.99 2.29 24.56
N SER A 489 -9.11 1.74 24.09
CA SER A 489 -10.41 1.93 24.74
C SER A 489 -10.46 1.23 26.09
N LYS A 490 -10.89 1.98 27.12
CA LYS A 490 -11.18 1.46 28.47
C LYS A 490 -12.67 1.40 28.77
N ILE A 491 -13.52 1.84 27.84
CA ILE A 491 -14.95 1.95 28.06
C ILE A 491 -15.61 0.58 27.89
N GLU A 492 -16.22 0.11 28.97
CA GLU A 492 -17.25 -0.91 28.91
C GLU A 492 -18.59 -0.22 28.63
N TYR A 493 -19.18 -0.51 27.46
CA TYR A 493 -20.51 -0.03 27.11
C TYR A 493 -21.53 -0.69 28.04
N ASP A 494 -22.45 0.08 28.59
CA ASP A 494 -23.51 -0.40 29.49
C ASP A 494 -24.71 -1.04 28.74
N PHE A 495 -24.38 -1.60 27.57
CA PHE A 495 -25.21 -2.42 26.71
C PHE A 495 -24.33 -3.44 25.99
N ASN A 496 -24.91 -4.62 25.73
CA ASN A 496 -24.25 -5.73 25.06
C ASN A 496 -24.64 -5.77 23.58
N PHE A 497 -24.15 -4.80 22.81
CA PHE A 497 -24.16 -4.82 21.35
C PHE A 497 -22.90 -5.49 20.81
N THR A 498 -22.94 -5.91 19.55
CA THR A 498 -21.81 -6.55 18.86
C THR A 498 -20.53 -5.73 18.96
N GLU A 499 -19.38 -6.40 18.97
CA GLU A 499 -18.09 -5.73 19.03
C GLU A 499 -17.86 -4.76 17.85
N LYS A 500 -18.29 -5.11 16.63
CA LYS A 500 -18.17 -4.22 15.46
C LYS A 500 -18.97 -2.92 15.63
N PHE A 501 -20.20 -3.00 16.14
CA PHE A 501 -20.99 -1.81 16.48
C PHE A 501 -20.27 -0.91 17.49
N ASN A 502 -19.71 -1.50 18.55
CA ASN A 502 -18.98 -0.76 19.59
C ASN A 502 -17.71 -0.10 19.04
N ARG A 503 -16.91 -0.83 18.24
CA ARG A 503 -15.73 -0.28 17.54
C ARG A 503 -16.11 0.84 16.57
N ALA A 504 -17.23 0.71 15.86
CA ALA A 504 -17.73 1.73 14.94
C ALA A 504 -18.13 3.02 15.65
N ILE A 505 -18.79 2.92 16.82
CA ILE A 505 -19.08 4.06 17.69
C ILE A 505 -17.77 4.75 18.08
N ARG A 506 -16.80 3.98 18.61
CA ARG A 506 -15.53 4.51 19.10
C ARG A 506 -14.76 5.26 18.00
N ILE A 507 -14.65 4.68 16.80
CA ILE A 507 -13.96 5.31 15.66
C ILE A 507 -14.69 6.59 15.22
N SER A 508 -16.02 6.55 15.13
CA SER A 508 -16.82 7.72 14.75
C SER A 508 -16.68 8.86 15.77
N ASN A 509 -16.74 8.52 17.06
CA ASN A 509 -16.56 9.47 18.15
C ASN A 509 -15.12 9.99 18.25
N ALA A 510 -14.11 9.18 17.90
CA ALA A 510 -12.73 9.64 17.82
C ALA A 510 -12.57 10.72 16.75
N LEU A 511 -13.20 10.58 15.57
CA LEU A 511 -13.21 11.65 14.57
C LEU A 511 -13.94 12.91 15.06
N GLY A 512 -15.05 12.74 15.79
CA GLY A 512 -15.76 13.84 16.44
C GLY A 512 -14.89 14.59 17.45
N ALA A 513 -14.23 13.86 18.35
CA ALA A 513 -13.29 14.37 19.34
C ALA A 513 -12.05 15.01 18.70
N TYR A 514 -11.61 14.49 17.56
CA TYR A 514 -10.49 15.03 16.80
C TYR A 514 -10.82 16.37 16.12
N GLY A 515 -12.11 16.66 15.95
CA GLY A 515 -12.60 17.94 15.43
C GLY A 515 -12.56 18.02 13.90
N ILE A 516 -12.89 16.92 13.19
CA ILE A 516 -13.03 16.96 11.73
C ILE A 516 -14.16 17.93 11.37
N SER A 517 -13.81 19.05 10.74
CA SER A 517 -14.75 20.12 10.39
C SER A 517 -15.30 19.94 8.98
N TYR A 518 -16.63 19.98 8.83
CA TYR A 518 -17.27 20.02 7.52
C TYR A 518 -17.06 21.37 6.83
N ILE A 519 -16.54 21.34 5.61
CA ILE A 519 -16.38 22.53 4.75
C ILE A 519 -16.79 22.12 3.34
N GLU A 520 -17.97 22.57 2.90
CA GLU A 520 -18.46 22.34 1.54
C GLU A 520 -17.53 22.96 0.49
N ASP A 521 -17.20 22.23 -0.58
CA ASP A 521 -16.41 22.77 -1.69
C ASP A 521 -17.20 23.90 -2.40
N PRO A 522 -16.69 25.15 -2.39
CA PRO A 522 -17.36 26.27 -3.07
C PRO A 522 -17.43 26.11 -4.59
N SER A 523 -16.48 25.37 -5.17
CA SER A 523 -16.32 25.18 -6.61
C SER A 523 -17.15 24.03 -7.17
N SER A 524 -17.40 23.01 -6.34
CA SER A 524 -18.08 21.77 -6.70
C SER A 524 -19.06 21.28 -5.63
N PRO A 525 -20.13 22.03 -5.27
CA PRO A 525 -21.11 21.54 -4.30
C PRO A 525 -21.75 20.23 -4.79
N ILE A 526 -21.74 19.20 -3.95
CA ILE A 526 -22.32 17.87 -4.25
C ILE A 526 -23.79 17.96 -4.71
N THR A 527 -24.54 18.95 -4.22
CA THR A 527 -25.93 19.24 -4.62
C THR A 527 -26.11 19.61 -6.10
N LYS A 528 -25.04 20.07 -6.77
CA LYS A 528 -25.05 20.45 -8.19
C LYS A 528 -24.48 19.38 -9.11
N ILE A 529 -23.66 18.49 -8.56
CA ILE A 529 -22.83 17.54 -9.31
C ILE A 529 -23.45 16.14 -9.31
N LEU A 530 -24.07 15.74 -8.21
CA LEU A 530 -24.67 14.41 -8.11
C LEU A 530 -25.86 14.28 -9.08
N GLY A 531 -25.70 13.42 -10.10
CA GLY A 531 -26.65 13.25 -11.20
C GLY A 531 -26.23 13.89 -12.54
N ASP A 532 -25.13 14.65 -12.58
CA ASP A 532 -24.45 15.04 -13.82
C ASP A 532 -23.25 14.12 -14.07
N ALA A 533 -23.43 13.17 -14.99
CA ALA A 533 -22.40 12.19 -15.34
C ALA A 533 -21.09 12.79 -15.87
N ASN A 534 -21.07 14.06 -16.29
CA ASN A 534 -19.87 14.72 -16.81
C ASN A 534 -19.17 15.62 -15.80
N ALA A 535 -19.81 15.91 -14.66
CA ALA A 535 -19.25 16.81 -13.66
C ALA A 535 -18.08 16.16 -12.91
N VAL A 536 -16.98 16.90 -12.81
CA VAL A 536 -15.75 16.45 -12.16
C VAL A 536 -15.70 17.02 -10.75
N ASP A 537 -15.51 16.12 -9.78
CA ASP A 537 -15.45 16.43 -8.36
C ASP A 537 -14.06 16.15 -7.76
N THR A 538 -13.81 16.64 -6.55
CA THR A 538 -12.50 16.52 -5.88
C THR A 538 -12.60 15.77 -4.56
N VAL A 539 -12.26 14.48 -4.59
CA VAL A 539 -12.19 13.66 -3.37
C VAL A 539 -10.76 13.66 -2.81
N ARG A 540 -10.63 14.02 -1.55
CA ARG A 540 -9.39 14.00 -0.77
C ARG A 540 -9.19 12.63 -0.13
N PHE A 541 -7.96 12.14 -0.20
CA PHE A 541 -7.58 10.90 0.49
C PHE A 541 -7.73 11.02 2.00
N ALA A 542 -8.21 9.95 2.65
CA ALA A 542 -8.43 9.84 4.09
C ALA A 542 -7.24 10.37 4.92
N ARG A 543 -6.00 10.01 4.57
CA ARG A 543 -4.78 10.49 5.24
C ARG A 543 -4.64 12.01 5.25
N LYS A 544 -5.09 12.71 4.21
CA LYS A 544 -4.97 14.17 4.08
C LYS A 544 -6.13 14.85 4.80
N THR A 545 -7.32 14.26 4.76
CA THR A 545 -8.49 14.68 5.56
C THR A 545 -8.18 14.59 7.06
N LEU A 546 -7.55 13.50 7.53
CA LEU A 546 -7.04 13.37 8.92
C LEU A 546 -5.99 14.42 9.26
N PHE A 547 -5.05 14.68 8.35
CA PHE A 547 -4.00 15.65 8.63
C PHE A 547 -4.52 17.08 8.76
N ILE A 548 -5.41 17.51 7.86
CA ILE A 548 -5.97 18.87 7.84
C ILE A 548 -7.11 19.04 8.85
N ARG A 549 -7.80 17.96 9.21
CA ARG A 549 -9.01 17.95 10.06
C ARG A 549 -10.20 18.68 9.46
N SER A 550 -10.35 18.62 8.14
CA SER A 550 -11.55 19.09 7.44
C SER A 550 -11.78 18.36 6.13
N GLY A 551 -13.02 18.41 5.65
CA GLY A 551 -13.47 17.83 4.39
C GLY A 551 -14.95 18.11 4.15
N ASP A 552 -15.43 17.82 2.95
CA ASP A 552 -16.84 17.79 2.56
C ASP A 552 -17.46 16.37 2.73
N CYS A 553 -18.60 16.11 2.10
CA CYS A 553 -19.37 14.88 2.29
C CYS A 553 -18.59 13.65 1.81
N ASP A 554 -17.98 13.72 0.63
CA ASP A 554 -17.18 12.65 0.02
C ASP A 554 -15.83 12.46 0.72
N ASP A 555 -15.14 13.53 1.10
CA ASP A 555 -13.91 13.47 1.91
C ASP A 555 -14.14 12.74 3.23
N THR A 556 -15.20 13.12 3.96
CA THR A 556 -15.52 12.57 5.28
C THR A 556 -16.09 11.16 5.19
N THR A 557 -16.83 10.85 4.12
CA THR A 557 -17.29 9.49 3.80
C THR A 557 -16.11 8.57 3.52
N ALA A 558 -15.20 8.98 2.63
CA ALA A 558 -14.00 8.19 2.31
C ALA A 558 -13.12 7.98 3.55
N LEU A 559 -13.01 8.99 4.41
CA LEU A 559 -12.28 8.90 5.68
C LEU A 559 -12.89 7.88 6.64
N LEU A 560 -14.16 8.03 7.02
CA LEU A 560 -14.79 7.15 8.00
C LEU A 560 -14.83 5.71 7.49
N ALA A 561 -15.17 5.51 6.21
CA ALA A 561 -15.16 4.19 5.61
C ALA A 561 -13.76 3.54 5.64
N SER A 562 -12.70 4.29 5.33
CA SER A 562 -11.32 3.77 5.38
C SER A 562 -10.93 3.30 6.78
N LEU A 563 -11.32 4.04 7.81
CA LEU A 563 -11.00 3.72 9.21
C LEU A 563 -11.77 2.50 9.71
N LEU A 564 -13.06 2.40 9.39
CA LEU A 564 -13.91 1.27 9.77
C LEU A 564 -13.47 -0.02 9.06
N GLU A 565 -13.18 0.06 7.77
CA GLU A 565 -12.64 -1.06 6.99
C GLU A 565 -11.29 -1.54 7.52
N SER A 566 -10.42 -0.60 7.92
CA SER A 566 -9.16 -0.95 8.59
C SER A 566 -9.38 -1.66 9.93
N ALA A 567 -10.48 -1.40 10.64
CA ALA A 567 -10.84 -2.09 11.88
C ALA A 567 -11.58 -3.43 11.65
N GLY A 568 -11.71 -3.87 10.39
CA GLY A 568 -12.42 -5.10 10.02
C GLY A 568 -13.94 -4.97 9.98
N ILE A 569 -14.47 -3.74 9.87
CA ILE A 569 -15.90 -3.45 9.80
C ILE A 569 -16.26 -3.16 8.34
N ASN A 570 -17.16 -3.97 7.76
CA ASN A 570 -17.60 -3.78 6.39
C ASN A 570 -18.42 -2.49 6.27
N THR A 571 -18.23 -1.77 5.17
CA THR A 571 -18.87 -0.49 4.89
C THR A 571 -19.57 -0.48 3.53
N ALA A 572 -20.52 0.43 3.38
CA ALA A 572 -21.26 0.68 2.17
C ALA A 572 -21.32 2.18 1.91
N ILE A 573 -21.06 2.58 0.68
CA ILE A 573 -21.28 3.95 0.21
C ILE A 573 -22.79 4.14 0.05
N MET A 574 -23.30 5.26 0.53
CA MET A 574 -24.71 5.62 0.39
C MET A 574 -24.82 6.98 -0.30
N THR A 575 -25.71 7.08 -1.28
CA THR A 575 -26.00 8.33 -1.97
C THR A 575 -27.51 8.62 -1.93
N SER A 576 -27.85 9.89 -1.79
CA SER A 576 -29.19 10.44 -2.01
C SER A 576 -29.06 11.69 -2.89
N PRO A 577 -30.13 12.24 -3.49
CA PRO A 577 -30.02 13.37 -4.41
C PRO A 577 -29.26 14.55 -3.80
N GLY A 578 -28.04 14.79 -4.30
CA GLY A 578 -27.18 15.86 -3.85
C GLY A 578 -26.45 15.62 -2.53
N HIS A 579 -26.31 14.37 -2.08
CA HIS A 579 -25.63 14.04 -0.82
C HIS A 579 -24.99 12.65 -0.82
N VAL A 580 -23.88 12.50 -0.12
CA VAL A 580 -23.16 11.23 0.05
C VAL A 580 -22.81 11.03 1.52
N PHE A 581 -22.97 9.79 1.99
CA PHE A 581 -22.69 9.34 3.34
C PHE A 581 -22.36 7.85 3.31
N MET A 582 -22.39 7.15 4.44
CA MET A 582 -22.12 5.71 4.45
C MET A 582 -22.97 4.94 5.45
N ALA A 583 -22.93 3.61 5.35
CA ALA A 583 -23.40 2.69 6.38
C ALA A 583 -22.32 1.66 6.71
N PHE A 584 -22.32 1.15 7.95
CA PHE A 584 -21.44 0.05 8.35
C PHE A 584 -22.24 -1.16 8.82
N ASP A 585 -21.68 -2.34 8.62
CA ASP A 585 -22.24 -3.60 9.07
C ASP A 585 -22.05 -3.76 10.58
N SER A 586 -23.16 -3.84 11.31
CA SER A 586 -23.12 -4.11 12.75
C SER A 586 -22.90 -5.59 13.07
N GLU A 587 -23.02 -6.50 12.09
CA GLU A 587 -23.10 -7.96 12.27
C GLU A 587 -24.31 -8.45 13.09
N GLU A 588 -25.17 -7.55 13.54
CA GLU A 588 -26.40 -7.94 14.22
C GLU A 588 -27.39 -8.55 13.22
N ALA A 589 -28.03 -9.66 13.59
CA ALA A 589 -29.01 -10.33 12.74
C ALA A 589 -30.25 -9.45 12.46
N ILE A 590 -30.83 -9.59 11.26
CA ILE A 590 -32.03 -8.82 10.87
C ILE A 590 -33.22 -9.02 11.82
N SER A 591 -33.35 -10.19 12.46
CA SER A 591 -34.39 -10.47 13.47
C SER A 591 -34.34 -9.54 14.69
N ASN A 592 -33.19 -8.90 14.92
CA ASN A 592 -32.94 -8.00 16.04
C ASN A 592 -33.13 -6.52 15.66
N ARG A 593 -33.61 -6.24 14.44
CA ARG A 593 -33.83 -4.88 13.90
C ARG A 593 -34.60 -3.98 14.84
N TRP A 594 -35.62 -4.51 15.50
CA TRP A 594 -36.48 -3.76 16.42
C TRP A 594 -35.73 -3.11 17.60
N MET A 595 -34.50 -3.55 17.94
CA MET A 595 -33.65 -2.94 18.96
C MET A 595 -32.80 -1.77 18.44
N TYR A 596 -32.67 -1.64 17.13
CA TYR A 596 -31.83 -0.64 16.45
C TYR A 596 -32.67 0.43 15.74
N GLU A 597 -33.98 0.47 16.01
CA GLU A 597 -34.89 1.40 15.36
C GLU A 597 -35.76 2.16 16.35
N SER A 598 -36.00 3.42 16.03
CA SER A 598 -36.91 4.29 16.75
C SER A 598 -37.55 5.29 15.78
N ASN A 599 -38.29 6.25 16.32
CA ASN A 599 -38.75 7.38 15.52
C ASN A 599 -37.57 8.20 14.95
N LYS A 600 -36.41 8.21 15.62
CA LYS A 600 -35.23 8.99 15.24
C LYS A 600 -34.23 8.21 14.39
N VAL A 601 -33.97 6.95 14.73
CA VAL A 601 -32.94 6.13 14.07
C VAL A 601 -33.54 4.95 13.31
N THR A 602 -32.80 4.39 12.36
CA THR A 602 -33.19 3.22 11.56
C THR A 602 -31.98 2.31 11.30
N ALA A 603 -32.23 1.04 10.99
CA ALA A 603 -31.21 0.11 10.52
C ALA A 603 -31.65 -0.49 9.18
N ILE A 604 -30.68 -0.73 8.29
CA ILE A 604 -30.89 -1.22 6.93
C ILE A 604 -30.61 -2.73 6.92
N PRO A 605 -31.61 -3.58 6.66
CA PRO A 605 -31.38 -5.02 6.53
C PRO A 605 -30.71 -5.34 5.19
N TYR A 606 -29.55 -5.97 5.22
CA TYR A 606 -28.84 -6.36 3.99
C TYR A 606 -27.97 -7.62 4.24
N ASN A 607 -28.06 -8.60 3.33
CA ASN A 607 -27.32 -9.87 3.39
C ASN A 607 -27.34 -10.61 4.74
N GLY A 608 -28.46 -10.55 5.47
CA GLY A 608 -28.65 -11.27 6.74
C GLY A 608 -28.28 -10.47 7.99
N THR A 609 -27.65 -9.31 7.85
CA THR A 609 -27.24 -8.44 8.97
C THR A 609 -27.86 -7.05 8.89
N LEU A 610 -27.69 -6.27 9.96
CA LEU A 610 -28.16 -4.89 10.09
C LEU A 610 -27.02 -3.91 9.82
N TRP A 611 -27.29 -2.98 8.93
CA TRP A 611 -26.39 -1.91 8.55
C TRP A 611 -26.84 -0.58 9.13
N ILE A 612 -25.91 0.17 9.68
CA ILE A 612 -26.18 1.38 10.44
C ILE A 612 -25.74 2.58 9.58
N PRO A 613 -26.67 3.41 9.10
CA PRO A 613 -26.33 4.59 8.31
C PRO A 613 -25.74 5.69 9.21
N VAL A 614 -24.70 6.38 8.74
CA VAL A 614 -23.97 7.39 9.50
C VAL A 614 -23.73 8.63 8.63
N GLU A 615 -24.15 9.79 9.13
CA GLU A 615 -23.89 11.08 8.51
C GLU A 615 -22.48 11.56 8.86
N THR A 616 -21.57 11.53 7.89
CA THR A 616 -20.14 11.78 8.14
C THR A 616 -19.81 13.27 8.33
N THR A 617 -20.71 14.17 7.94
CA THR A 617 -20.48 15.62 8.02
C THR A 617 -20.69 16.22 9.42
N ILE A 618 -21.31 15.48 10.35
CA ILE A 618 -21.67 15.97 11.69
C ILE A 618 -21.06 15.15 12.84
N LEU A 619 -19.94 14.49 12.61
CA LEU A 619 -19.30 13.62 13.61
C LEU A 619 -18.90 14.35 14.90
N THR A 620 -18.69 15.67 14.85
CA THR A 620 -18.46 16.54 16.03
C THR A 620 -19.66 16.60 16.99
N ASP A 621 -20.88 16.29 16.51
CA ASP A 621 -22.07 16.12 17.34
C ASP A 621 -22.21 14.68 17.89
N GLY A 622 -21.25 13.81 17.60
CA GLY A 622 -21.16 12.44 18.09
C GLY A 622 -21.94 11.43 17.28
N PHE A 623 -21.59 10.16 17.45
CA PHE A 623 -22.10 9.04 16.66
C PHE A 623 -23.62 8.98 16.61
N PHE A 624 -24.31 9.07 17.75
CA PHE A 624 -25.77 8.92 17.77
C PHE A 624 -26.46 10.03 16.96
N LYS A 625 -25.90 11.24 16.96
CA LYS A 625 -26.46 12.34 16.16
C LYS A 625 -26.24 12.10 14.67
N ALA A 626 -25.06 11.63 14.29
CA ALA A 626 -24.76 11.23 12.92
C ALA A 626 -25.71 10.12 12.42
N TRP A 627 -26.00 9.13 13.27
CA TRP A 627 -26.97 8.08 12.96
C TRP A 627 -28.41 8.62 12.83
N GLU A 628 -28.83 9.54 13.70
CA GLU A 628 -30.14 10.19 13.60
C GLU A 628 -30.32 10.93 12.26
N ILE A 629 -29.32 11.71 11.82
CA ILE A 629 -29.44 12.49 10.60
C ILE A 629 -29.42 11.60 9.36
N ALA A 630 -28.51 10.63 9.27
CA ALA A 630 -28.54 9.69 8.16
C ALA A 630 -29.83 8.85 8.13
N SER A 631 -30.39 8.51 9.29
CA SER A 631 -31.69 7.83 9.37
C SER A 631 -32.85 8.67 8.81
N LYS A 632 -32.78 10.00 8.93
CA LYS A 632 -33.77 10.90 8.30
C LYS A 632 -33.63 10.90 6.78
N GLU A 633 -32.41 10.94 6.28
CA GLU A 633 -32.12 10.84 4.84
C GLU A 633 -32.63 9.53 4.25
N VAL A 634 -32.32 8.40 4.91
CA VAL A 634 -32.80 7.07 4.51
C VAL A 634 -34.33 7.05 4.46
N LYS A 635 -35.01 7.40 5.55
CA LYS A 635 -36.49 7.40 5.60
C LYS A 635 -37.11 8.33 4.54
N MET A 636 -36.46 9.46 4.22
CA MET A 636 -36.96 10.44 3.26
C MET A 636 -36.87 9.96 1.81
N TYR A 637 -35.80 9.26 1.43
CA TYR A 637 -35.52 8.90 0.04
C TYR A 637 -35.73 7.43 -0.31
N GLU A 638 -35.74 6.53 0.67
CA GLU A 638 -36.02 5.10 0.49
C GLU A 638 -37.41 4.88 -0.12
N SER A 639 -38.44 5.54 0.43
CA SER A 639 -39.82 5.48 -0.10
C SER A 639 -39.97 6.01 -1.53
N LYS A 640 -38.97 6.75 -2.03
CA LYS A 640 -38.94 7.33 -3.38
C LYS A 640 -38.07 6.53 -4.35
N GLY A 641 -37.40 5.46 -3.89
CA GLY A 641 -36.44 4.71 -4.68
C GLY A 641 -35.23 5.55 -5.13
N LYS A 642 -34.85 6.55 -4.32
CA LYS A 642 -33.77 7.51 -4.64
C LYS A 642 -32.61 7.40 -3.65
N ILE A 643 -32.34 6.19 -3.18
CA ILE A 643 -31.20 5.92 -2.31
C ILE A 643 -30.39 4.80 -2.93
N GLU A 644 -29.09 5.00 -3.08
CA GLU A 644 -28.17 3.93 -3.46
C GLU A 644 -27.54 3.36 -2.20
N PHE A 645 -27.43 2.03 -2.15
CA PHE A 645 -26.72 1.31 -1.11
C PHE A 645 -25.69 0.43 -1.81
N ILE A 646 -24.42 0.79 -1.66
CA ILE A 646 -23.33 0.26 -2.46
C ILE A 646 -22.29 -0.38 -1.52
N PRO A 647 -22.38 -1.70 -1.25
CA PRO A 647 -21.41 -2.38 -0.41
C PRO A 647 -19.99 -2.26 -0.98
N LEU A 648 -19.04 -1.88 -0.13
CA LEU A 648 -17.68 -1.63 -0.59
C LEU A 648 -16.99 -2.90 -1.09
N TYR A 649 -17.26 -4.04 -0.46
CA TYR A 649 -16.65 -5.31 -0.85
C TYR A 649 -17.03 -5.74 -2.28
N ASP A 650 -18.24 -5.41 -2.75
CA ASP A 650 -18.67 -5.66 -4.14
C ASP A 650 -17.95 -4.73 -5.12
N GLN A 651 -17.73 -3.46 -4.73
CA GLN A 651 -17.09 -2.48 -5.60
C GLN A 651 -15.57 -2.65 -5.72
N ARG A 652 -14.92 -3.32 -4.76
CA ARG A 652 -13.46 -3.48 -4.77
C ARG A 652 -12.92 -4.31 -5.93
N GLU A 653 -13.75 -5.15 -6.57
CA GLU A 653 -13.35 -5.87 -7.78
C GLU A 653 -13.20 -4.91 -8.98
N THR A 654 -14.09 -3.92 -9.09
CA THR A 654 -14.12 -2.96 -10.21
C THR A 654 -13.28 -1.72 -9.91
N TYR A 655 -13.37 -1.18 -8.69
CA TYR A 655 -12.68 0.02 -8.22
C TYR A 655 -11.82 -0.28 -6.98
N PRO A 656 -10.67 -0.96 -7.15
CA PRO A 656 -9.77 -1.27 -6.05
C PRO A 656 -9.19 0.00 -5.39
N PRO A 657 -8.81 -0.07 -4.11
CA PRO A 657 -8.19 1.06 -3.41
C PRO A 657 -6.85 1.46 -4.05
N LEU A 658 -6.56 2.76 -4.07
CA LEU A 658 -5.32 3.26 -4.63
C LEU A 658 -4.08 2.82 -3.82
N PRO A 659 -2.99 2.39 -4.48
CA PRO A 659 -1.74 2.00 -3.83
C PRO A 659 -0.89 3.22 -3.48
N LEU A 660 -1.39 4.06 -2.56
CA LEU A 660 -0.72 5.28 -2.14
C LEU A 660 0.65 4.96 -1.51
N GLY A 661 1.69 5.72 -1.90
CA GLY A 661 3.01 5.64 -1.27
C GLY A 661 2.99 6.08 0.20
N THR A 662 4.05 5.76 0.95
CA THR A 662 4.20 6.10 2.37
C THR A 662 4.00 7.59 2.64
N SER A 663 3.19 7.92 3.65
CA SER A 663 3.01 9.30 4.10
C SER A 663 4.31 9.87 4.69
N ILE A 664 4.57 11.15 4.45
CA ILE A 664 5.69 11.90 5.05
C ILE A 664 5.31 12.57 6.38
N TYR A 665 4.02 12.57 6.74
CA TYR A 665 3.51 13.15 7.97
C TYR A 665 2.85 12.08 8.84
N GLN A 666 2.95 12.27 10.15
CA GLN A 666 2.28 11.46 11.15
C GLN A 666 1.00 12.15 11.62
N VAL A 667 -0.05 11.37 11.87
CA VAL A 667 -1.27 11.82 12.53
C VAL A 667 -1.30 11.20 13.92
N LEU A 668 -1.60 12.03 14.92
CA LEU A 668 -1.84 11.58 16.29
C LEU A 668 -3.34 11.62 16.55
N GLU A 669 -3.86 10.55 17.13
CA GLU A 669 -5.23 10.45 17.62
C GLU A 669 -5.49 11.42 18.79
N PRO A 670 -6.75 11.79 19.07
CA PRO A 670 -7.10 12.53 20.28
C PRO A 670 -6.75 11.74 21.55
N ASP A 671 -6.55 12.47 22.66
CA ASP A 671 -6.46 11.84 23.97
C ASP A 671 -7.73 11.03 24.28
N ASN A 672 -7.55 9.81 24.82
CA ASN A 672 -8.66 8.91 25.10
C ASN A 672 -9.73 9.57 26.00
N ASP A 673 -9.33 10.39 26.97
CA ASP A 673 -10.27 11.09 27.86
C ASP A 673 -11.27 11.98 27.08
N ILE A 674 -10.86 12.54 25.94
CA ILE A 674 -11.75 13.36 25.10
C ILE A 674 -12.70 12.47 24.32
N ILE A 675 -12.20 11.36 23.75
CA ILE A 675 -13.02 10.41 23.01
C ILE A 675 -14.05 9.76 23.97
N ASP A 676 -13.65 9.50 25.21
CA ASP A 676 -14.49 8.91 26.25
C ASP A 676 -15.71 9.79 26.58
N LEU A 677 -15.57 11.13 26.54
CA LEU A 677 -16.70 12.05 26.69
C LEU A 677 -17.72 11.91 25.56
N PHE A 678 -17.26 11.71 24.33
CA PHE A 678 -18.14 11.48 23.18
C PHE A 678 -18.85 10.13 23.26
N ASP A 679 -18.16 9.10 23.75
CA ASP A 679 -18.73 7.78 23.99
C ASP A 679 -19.80 7.84 25.07
N ILE A 680 -19.54 8.48 26.21
CA ILE A 680 -20.54 8.68 27.28
C ILE A 680 -21.78 9.38 26.73
N ARG A 681 -21.61 10.48 25.98
CA ARG A 681 -22.75 11.19 25.37
C ARG A 681 -23.52 10.29 24.37
N SER A 682 -22.82 9.50 23.57
CA SER A 682 -23.44 8.62 22.58
C SER A 682 -24.22 7.49 23.24
N THR A 683 -23.66 6.87 24.29
CA THR A 683 -24.29 5.80 25.06
C THR A 683 -25.51 6.28 25.83
N GLU A 684 -25.44 7.45 26.46
CA GLU A 684 -26.60 8.09 27.10
C GLU A 684 -27.74 8.33 26.11
N ASN A 685 -27.43 8.82 24.91
CA ASN A 685 -28.43 9.05 23.87
C ASN A 685 -29.01 7.75 23.31
N ILE A 686 -28.19 6.73 23.09
CA ILE A 686 -28.61 5.38 22.70
C ILE A 686 -29.57 4.82 23.74
N ARG A 687 -29.25 4.91 25.03
CA ARG A 687 -30.11 4.42 26.12
C ARG A 687 -31.39 5.25 26.27
N ALA A 688 -31.31 6.56 26.12
CA ALA A 688 -32.49 7.42 26.17
C ALA A 688 -33.46 7.11 25.03
N ASP A 689 -32.92 6.91 23.81
CA ASP A 689 -33.75 6.78 22.62
C ASP A 689 -34.17 5.35 22.30
N LEU A 690 -33.26 4.39 22.33
CA LEU A 690 -33.58 2.98 22.05
C LEU A 690 -34.15 2.32 23.31
N TYR A 691 -33.45 2.34 24.43
CA TYR A 691 -33.93 1.62 25.63
C TYR A 691 -35.19 2.25 26.24
N SER A 692 -35.14 3.51 26.67
CA SER A 692 -36.24 4.10 27.45
C SER A 692 -37.54 4.23 26.65
N ASN A 693 -37.46 4.58 25.36
CA ASN A 693 -38.66 4.66 24.51
C ASN A 693 -39.22 3.27 24.20
N LEU A 694 -38.37 2.28 23.86
CA LEU A 694 -38.86 0.92 23.59
C LEU A 694 -39.48 0.29 24.84
N VAL A 695 -38.89 0.49 26.03
CA VAL A 695 -39.49 0.06 27.30
C VAL A 695 -40.88 0.68 27.47
N THR A 696 -41.01 1.99 27.26
CA THR A 696 -42.30 2.71 27.39
C THR A 696 -43.32 2.18 26.39
N ASN A 697 -42.92 1.95 25.13
CA ASN A 697 -43.79 1.43 24.09
C ASN A 697 -44.23 -0.01 24.40
N PHE A 698 -43.32 -0.90 24.77
CA PHE A 698 -43.68 -2.27 25.14
C PHE A 698 -44.55 -2.34 26.39
N GLN A 699 -44.33 -1.49 27.39
CA GLN A 699 -45.21 -1.40 28.56
C GLN A 699 -46.62 -0.98 28.17
N LYS A 700 -46.76 0.03 27.30
CA LYS A 700 -48.06 0.48 26.79
C LYS A 700 -48.75 -0.59 25.95
N ASP A 701 -48.03 -1.23 25.03
CA ASP A 701 -48.59 -2.23 24.11
C ASP A 701 -48.98 -3.52 24.84
N SER A 702 -48.17 -3.95 25.82
CA SER A 702 -48.48 -5.11 26.66
C SER A 702 -49.72 -4.92 27.52
N ALA A 703 -50.00 -3.69 27.98
CA ALA A 703 -51.18 -3.37 28.78
C ALA A 703 -52.50 -3.51 27.99
N GLN A 704 -52.44 -3.44 26.66
CA GLN A 704 -53.60 -3.50 25.76
C GLN A 704 -53.68 -4.82 24.98
N ALA A 705 -52.72 -5.73 25.17
CA ALA A 705 -52.60 -6.96 24.41
C ALA A 705 -53.38 -8.13 25.04
N SER A 706 -53.79 -9.09 24.19
CA SER A 706 -54.29 -10.39 24.65
C SER A 706 -53.20 -11.16 25.40
N THR A 707 -53.57 -12.13 26.25
CA THR A 707 -52.65 -12.89 27.11
C THR A 707 -51.40 -13.41 26.39
N ARG A 708 -51.56 -14.10 25.25
CA ARG A 708 -50.41 -14.60 24.46
C ARG A 708 -49.55 -13.48 23.89
N ARG A 709 -50.17 -12.46 23.30
CA ARG A 709 -49.46 -11.30 22.70
C ARG A 709 -48.75 -10.48 23.77
N LYS A 710 -49.33 -10.39 24.98
CA LYS A 710 -48.71 -9.77 26.16
C LYS A 710 -47.42 -10.48 26.52
N SER A 711 -47.40 -11.82 26.58
CA SER A 711 -46.16 -12.58 26.81
C SER A 711 -45.10 -12.35 25.74
N ALA A 712 -45.47 -12.32 24.46
CA ALA A 712 -44.52 -12.02 23.39
C ALA A 712 -43.88 -10.63 23.53
N ILE A 713 -44.69 -9.61 23.84
CA ILE A 713 -44.20 -8.24 24.08
C ILE A 713 -43.31 -8.19 25.33
N GLN A 714 -43.74 -8.84 26.42
CA GLN A 714 -42.96 -8.90 27.66
C GLN A 714 -41.66 -9.68 27.47
N ASN A 715 -41.65 -10.73 26.65
CA ASN A 715 -40.45 -11.50 26.32
C ASN A 715 -39.44 -10.62 25.59
N ARG A 716 -39.87 -9.84 24.59
CA ARG A 716 -39.02 -8.83 23.92
C ARG A 716 -38.54 -7.75 24.87
N LEU A 717 -39.38 -7.28 25.79
CA LEU A 717 -38.99 -6.35 26.86
C LEU A 717 -37.91 -6.97 27.78
N GLY A 718 -38.04 -8.25 28.13
CA GLY A 718 -37.03 -8.98 28.89
C GLY A 718 -35.70 -9.05 28.14
N ILE A 719 -35.71 -9.41 26.85
CA ILE A 719 -34.53 -9.41 25.98
C ILE A 719 -33.88 -8.02 25.97
N LEU A 720 -34.68 -6.96 25.77
CA LEU A 720 -34.21 -5.58 25.78
C LEU A 720 -33.53 -5.22 27.11
N HIS A 721 -34.12 -5.60 28.25
CA HIS A 721 -33.49 -5.40 29.55
C HIS A 721 -32.13 -6.12 29.64
N VAL A 722 -32.00 -7.35 29.13
CA VAL A 722 -30.71 -8.04 29.13
C VAL A 722 -29.69 -7.33 28.23
N ARG A 723 -30.09 -6.92 27.02
CA ARG A 723 -29.20 -6.23 26.08
C ARG A 723 -28.70 -4.89 26.61
N PHE A 724 -29.44 -4.24 27.50
CA PHE A 724 -29.03 -2.99 28.19
C PHE A 724 -28.60 -3.23 29.64
N GLU A 725 -28.16 -4.44 29.99
CA GLU A 725 -27.61 -4.82 31.30
C GLU A 725 -28.52 -4.62 32.53
N ASN A 726 -29.82 -4.42 32.30
CA ASN A 726 -30.84 -4.31 33.33
C ASN A 726 -31.31 -5.70 33.81
N TYR A 727 -30.36 -6.54 34.22
CA TYR A 727 -30.56 -7.97 34.50
C TYR A 727 -31.65 -8.26 35.54
N ARG A 728 -31.79 -7.41 36.55
CA ARG A 728 -32.79 -7.59 37.61
C ARG A 728 -34.21 -7.46 37.07
N GLU A 729 -34.45 -6.47 36.21
CA GLU A 729 -35.77 -6.29 35.59
C GLU A 729 -36.03 -7.37 34.53
N ALA A 730 -35.01 -7.77 33.76
CA ALA A 730 -35.11 -8.90 32.83
C ALA A 730 -35.55 -10.20 33.54
N GLU A 731 -34.88 -10.57 34.63
CA GLU A 731 -35.20 -11.77 35.41
C GLU A 731 -36.64 -11.72 35.95
N LYS A 732 -37.07 -10.55 36.45
CA LYS A 732 -38.44 -10.34 36.94
C LYS A 732 -39.47 -10.52 35.83
N VAL A 733 -39.20 -9.99 34.64
CA VAL A 733 -40.08 -10.12 33.47
C VAL A 733 -40.20 -11.57 33.05
N PHE A 734 -39.09 -12.29 32.83
CA PHE A 734 -39.14 -13.69 32.40
C PHE A 734 -39.77 -14.61 33.45
N LYS A 735 -39.46 -14.44 34.75
CA LYS A 735 -40.12 -15.19 35.83
C LYS A 735 -41.62 -14.90 35.92
N GLY A 736 -42.02 -13.66 35.62
CA GLY A 736 -43.42 -13.27 35.52
C GLY A 736 -44.13 -14.04 34.42
N ILE A 737 -43.53 -14.11 33.22
CA ILE A 737 -44.06 -14.88 32.08
C ILE A 737 -44.18 -16.36 32.45
N ASN A 738 -43.12 -16.99 32.95
CA ASN A 738 -43.14 -18.42 33.31
C ASN A 738 -44.19 -18.76 34.37
N LYS A 739 -44.55 -17.81 35.24
CA LYS A 739 -45.61 -17.99 36.25
C LYS A 739 -47.01 -17.80 35.66
N GLU A 740 -47.19 -16.84 34.76
CA GLU A 740 -48.49 -16.52 34.15
C GLU A 740 -48.85 -17.47 32.99
N GLN A 741 -47.85 -17.91 32.23
CA GLN A 741 -47.95 -18.78 31.06
C GLN A 741 -46.79 -19.79 31.05
N PRO A 742 -46.88 -20.87 31.86
CA PRO A 742 -45.85 -21.90 31.94
C PRO A 742 -45.54 -22.58 30.60
N GLU A 743 -46.47 -22.56 29.65
CA GLU A 743 -46.33 -23.10 28.29
C GLU A 743 -45.50 -22.20 27.35
N TYR A 744 -45.15 -20.97 27.77
CA TYR A 744 -44.42 -20.01 26.95
C TYR A 744 -42.92 -20.27 26.97
N ILE A 745 -42.47 -21.22 26.14
CA ILE A 745 -41.09 -21.74 26.15
C ILE A 745 -40.01 -20.68 25.95
N SER A 746 -40.24 -19.65 25.12
CA SER A 746 -39.23 -18.62 24.82
C SER A 746 -38.76 -17.85 26.07
N ALA A 747 -39.61 -17.70 27.09
CA ALA A 747 -39.22 -17.06 28.35
C ALA A 747 -38.28 -17.93 29.20
N TYR A 748 -38.40 -19.26 29.16
CA TYR A 748 -37.43 -20.18 29.77
C TYR A 748 -36.07 -20.10 29.07
N VAL A 749 -36.09 -20.09 27.73
CA VAL A 749 -34.89 -19.95 26.89
C VAL A 749 -34.14 -18.65 27.21
N ASN A 750 -34.85 -17.52 27.21
CA ASN A 750 -34.22 -16.22 27.43
C ASN A 750 -33.79 -16.00 28.90
N LEU A 751 -34.52 -16.55 29.87
CA LEU A 751 -34.08 -16.56 31.28
C LEU A 751 -32.82 -17.42 31.48
N ALA A 752 -32.73 -18.56 30.79
CA ALA A 752 -31.53 -19.39 30.83
C ALA A 752 -30.33 -18.67 30.22
N ASN A 753 -30.50 -17.98 29.09
CA ASN A 753 -29.45 -17.13 28.52
C ASN A 753 -29.01 -16.01 29.47
N LEU A 754 -29.94 -15.37 30.17
CA LEU A 754 -29.59 -14.41 31.22
C LEU A 754 -28.74 -15.06 32.32
N TYR A 755 -29.10 -16.27 32.78
CA TYR A 755 -28.29 -16.99 33.76
C TYR A 755 -26.91 -17.38 33.22
N ARG A 756 -26.79 -17.76 31.94
CA ARG A 756 -25.48 -18.01 31.31
C ARG A 756 -24.60 -16.76 31.29
N ILE A 757 -25.15 -15.61 30.91
CA ILE A 757 -24.43 -14.31 30.92
C ILE A 757 -23.95 -13.96 32.33
N GLN A 758 -24.72 -14.32 33.36
CA GLN A 758 -24.34 -14.12 34.77
C GLN A 758 -23.38 -15.19 35.32
N GLY A 759 -22.93 -16.15 34.51
CA GLY A 759 -22.10 -17.28 34.96
C GLY A 759 -22.84 -18.31 35.84
N LYS A 760 -24.18 -18.27 35.84
CA LYS A 760 -25.06 -19.15 36.62
C LYS A 760 -25.54 -20.36 35.81
N ASN A 761 -24.62 -21.04 35.13
CA ASN A 761 -24.92 -22.14 34.20
C ASN A 761 -25.75 -23.26 34.81
N ASN A 762 -25.49 -23.66 36.06
CA ASN A 762 -26.29 -24.67 36.76
C ASN A 762 -27.77 -24.28 36.90
N TYR A 763 -28.07 -22.99 37.11
CA TYR A 763 -29.46 -22.51 37.15
C TYR A 763 -30.09 -22.54 35.76
N ALA A 764 -29.32 -22.23 34.71
CA ALA A 764 -29.77 -22.31 33.32
C ALA A 764 -30.08 -23.76 32.92
N ILE A 765 -29.19 -24.71 33.24
CA ILE A 765 -29.37 -26.15 32.95
C ILE A 765 -30.64 -26.68 33.61
N ASN A 766 -30.79 -26.50 34.93
CA ASN A 766 -31.98 -26.98 35.65
C ASN A 766 -33.28 -26.38 35.08
N LEU A 767 -33.25 -25.09 34.71
CA LEU A 767 -34.41 -24.43 34.11
C LEU A 767 -34.76 -25.04 32.74
N LEU A 768 -33.78 -25.25 31.87
CA LEU A 768 -33.99 -25.79 30.53
C LEU A 768 -34.35 -27.29 30.54
N GLU A 769 -33.83 -28.07 31.48
CA GLU A 769 -34.22 -29.47 31.66
C GLU A 769 -35.70 -29.58 32.03
N SER A 770 -36.19 -28.73 32.94
CA SER A 770 -37.63 -28.67 33.24
C SER A 770 -38.48 -28.23 32.04
N ALA A 771 -37.98 -27.30 31.21
CA ALA A 771 -38.67 -26.90 29.99
C ALA A 771 -38.71 -28.01 28.92
N LEU A 772 -37.69 -28.88 28.87
CA LEU A 772 -37.64 -30.04 27.97
C LEU A 772 -38.61 -31.16 28.35
N GLU A 773 -38.97 -31.30 29.63
CA GLU A 773 -40.00 -32.26 30.05
C GLU A 773 -41.35 -31.94 29.39
N GLU A 774 -41.69 -30.65 29.29
CA GLU A 774 -42.94 -30.16 28.68
C GLU A 774 -42.83 -29.98 27.16
N SER A 775 -41.63 -29.73 26.62
CA SER A 775 -41.41 -29.52 25.17
C SER A 775 -40.15 -30.24 24.66
N PRO A 776 -40.17 -31.59 24.55
CA PRO A 776 -38.98 -32.39 24.23
C PRO A 776 -38.34 -32.07 22.87
N ASN A 777 -39.14 -31.57 21.92
CA ASN A 777 -38.72 -31.29 20.55
C ASN A 777 -38.47 -29.79 20.28
N SER A 778 -38.32 -28.96 21.32
CA SER A 778 -38.00 -27.55 21.13
C SER A 778 -36.54 -27.36 20.71
N ALA A 779 -36.31 -26.96 19.45
CA ALA A 779 -34.97 -26.69 18.94
C ALA A 779 -34.26 -25.57 19.73
N ALA A 780 -35.01 -24.54 20.15
CA ALA A 780 -34.51 -23.42 20.96
C ALA A 780 -34.00 -23.88 22.34
N VAL A 781 -34.75 -24.75 23.04
CA VAL A 781 -34.34 -25.27 24.35
C VAL A 781 -33.15 -26.21 24.21
N ASN A 782 -33.16 -27.11 23.21
CA ASN A 782 -32.03 -27.99 22.92
C ASN A 782 -30.75 -27.18 22.59
N LEU A 783 -30.88 -26.05 21.87
CA LEU A 783 -29.76 -25.15 21.57
C LEU A 783 -29.16 -24.53 22.82
N VAL A 784 -29.95 -23.83 23.62
CA VAL A 784 -29.38 -23.13 24.78
C VAL A 784 -28.87 -24.12 25.83
N LEU A 785 -29.50 -25.30 25.96
CA LEU A 785 -28.99 -26.34 26.85
C LEU A 785 -27.69 -26.95 26.33
N SER A 786 -27.58 -27.15 25.02
CA SER A 786 -26.32 -27.55 24.37
C SER A 786 -25.22 -26.54 24.65
N GLN A 787 -25.51 -25.24 24.57
CA GLN A 787 -24.55 -24.19 24.87
C GLN A 787 -24.17 -24.19 26.37
N CYS A 788 -25.11 -24.37 27.29
CA CYS A 788 -24.80 -24.51 28.72
C CYS A 788 -23.84 -25.69 28.98
N TYR A 789 -24.11 -26.85 28.38
CA TYR A 789 -23.23 -28.01 28.53
C TYR A 789 -21.87 -27.80 27.87
N PHE A 790 -21.80 -27.04 26.78
CA PHE A 790 -20.54 -26.65 26.18
C PHE A 790 -19.73 -25.73 27.10
N ASP A 791 -20.37 -24.73 27.71
CA ASP A 791 -19.76 -23.80 28.68
C ASP A 791 -19.22 -24.55 29.93
N GLU A 792 -19.90 -25.62 30.36
CA GLU A 792 -19.48 -26.53 31.45
C GLU A 792 -18.50 -27.63 31.01
N LEU A 793 -18.00 -27.59 29.77
CA LEU A 793 -17.05 -28.57 29.19
C LEU A 793 -17.61 -30.00 29.06
N GLU A 794 -18.93 -30.17 29.11
CA GLU A 794 -19.68 -31.43 28.96
C GLU A 794 -19.98 -31.70 27.46
N PHE A 795 -18.93 -31.76 26.63
CA PHE A 795 -19.03 -31.78 25.17
C PHE A 795 -19.88 -32.92 24.59
N LEU A 796 -19.90 -34.10 25.25
CA LEU A 796 -20.74 -35.22 24.82
C LEU A 796 -22.23 -34.90 24.93
N LYS A 797 -22.64 -34.24 26.03
CA LYS A 797 -24.04 -33.84 26.23
C LYS A 797 -24.41 -32.72 25.26
N ALA A 798 -23.51 -31.74 25.08
CA ALA A 798 -23.68 -30.67 24.11
C ALA A 798 -23.88 -31.24 22.69
N GLY A 799 -22.96 -32.06 22.19
CA GLY A 799 -23.05 -32.65 20.84
C GLY A 799 -24.30 -33.50 20.63
N ASN A 800 -24.75 -34.26 21.64
CA ASN A 800 -25.98 -35.06 21.56
C ASN A 800 -27.23 -34.19 21.42
N LEU A 801 -27.30 -33.07 22.14
CA LEU A 801 -28.39 -32.10 22.00
C LEU A 801 -28.30 -31.39 20.66
N PHE A 802 -27.09 -31.04 20.22
CA PHE A 802 -26.87 -30.38 18.93
C PHE A 802 -27.32 -31.24 17.74
N ALA A 803 -27.06 -32.54 17.75
CA ALA A 803 -27.56 -33.47 16.73
C ALA A 803 -29.11 -33.48 16.64
N LYS A 804 -29.82 -33.23 17.74
CA LYS A 804 -31.28 -33.05 17.71
C LYS A 804 -31.65 -31.74 17.01
N ILE A 805 -30.93 -30.65 17.26
CA ILE A 805 -31.15 -29.36 16.60
C ILE A 805 -30.95 -29.50 15.09
N GLU A 806 -29.90 -30.21 14.65
CA GLU A 806 -29.66 -30.50 13.22
C GLU A 806 -30.87 -31.18 12.56
N SER A 807 -31.57 -32.07 13.29
CA SER A 807 -32.78 -32.71 12.79
C SER A 807 -34.04 -31.84 12.87
N LEU A 808 -34.16 -30.99 13.89
CA LEU A 808 -35.36 -30.20 14.18
C LEU A 808 -35.38 -28.86 13.43
N ASN A 809 -34.22 -28.21 13.31
CA ASN A 809 -34.05 -26.93 12.64
C ASN A 809 -32.61 -26.81 12.06
N PRO A 810 -32.39 -27.32 10.84
CA PRO A 810 -31.07 -27.30 10.19
C PRO A 810 -30.49 -25.89 9.99
N GLU A 811 -31.36 -24.90 9.73
CA GLU A 811 -30.93 -23.50 9.55
C GLU A 811 -30.39 -22.94 10.86
N LEU A 812 -31.09 -23.15 11.98
CA LEU A 812 -30.61 -22.78 13.30
C LEU A 812 -29.31 -23.52 13.63
N ALA A 813 -29.21 -24.83 13.37
CA ALA A 813 -28.00 -25.60 13.61
C ALA A 813 -26.79 -25.03 12.85
N SER A 814 -26.96 -24.63 11.59
CA SER A 814 -25.86 -24.08 10.77
C SER A 814 -25.14 -22.89 11.42
N LYS A 815 -25.88 -22.03 12.14
CA LYS A 815 -25.36 -20.85 12.85
C LYS A 815 -24.53 -21.18 14.09
N PHE A 816 -24.67 -22.40 14.61
CA PHE A 816 -24.06 -22.84 15.87
C PHE A 816 -23.22 -24.12 15.70
N SER A 817 -22.68 -24.35 14.50
CA SER A 817 -21.94 -25.57 14.12
C SER A 817 -20.73 -25.91 15.02
N TYR A 818 -20.20 -24.94 15.79
CA TYR A 818 -19.15 -25.18 16.78
C TYR A 818 -19.56 -26.16 17.89
N LEU A 819 -20.86 -26.34 18.12
CA LEU A 819 -21.43 -27.27 19.11
C LEU A 819 -21.45 -28.74 18.63
N SER A 820 -21.13 -29.02 17.36
CA SER A 820 -21.28 -30.35 16.74
C SER A 820 -20.23 -31.39 17.13
N SER A 821 -19.04 -31.01 17.63
CA SER A 821 -17.92 -31.93 17.73
C SER A 821 -17.75 -32.58 19.12
N PRO A 822 -17.87 -33.91 19.25
CA PRO A 822 -17.65 -34.62 20.52
C PRO A 822 -16.16 -34.73 20.92
N GLY A 823 -15.23 -34.39 20.02
CA GLY A 823 -13.78 -34.54 20.21
C GLY A 823 -12.91 -33.34 19.80
N GLY A 824 -13.50 -32.27 19.23
CA GLY A 824 -12.80 -31.09 18.72
C GLY A 824 -12.91 -29.83 19.59
N GLY A 825 -13.66 -29.87 20.69
CA GLY A 825 -13.97 -28.69 21.54
C GLY A 825 -12.75 -27.93 22.05
N ARG A 826 -11.60 -28.59 22.25
CA ARG A 826 -10.34 -27.92 22.61
C ARG A 826 -9.77 -27.06 21.49
N ASP A 827 -9.76 -27.55 20.25
CA ASP A 827 -9.18 -26.83 19.11
C ASP A 827 -10.08 -25.69 18.62
N THR A 828 -11.40 -25.82 18.77
CA THR A 828 -12.35 -24.72 18.49
C THR A 828 -12.34 -23.64 19.57
N ILE A 829 -12.22 -23.99 20.87
CA ILE A 829 -12.02 -23.01 21.94
C ILE A 829 -10.69 -22.27 21.76
N VAL A 830 -9.61 -22.96 21.37
CA VAL A 830 -8.31 -22.32 21.13
C VAL A 830 -8.35 -21.39 19.90
N ARG A 831 -9.12 -21.73 18.85
CA ARG A 831 -9.33 -20.85 17.69
C ARG A 831 -10.24 -19.65 17.99
N ALA A 832 -11.33 -19.85 18.73
CA ALA A 832 -12.26 -18.78 19.12
C ALA A 832 -11.63 -17.82 20.17
N ALA A 833 -10.93 -18.37 21.17
CA ALA A 833 -10.18 -17.57 22.14
C ALA A 833 -8.97 -16.85 21.50
N GLY A 834 -8.39 -17.40 20.43
CA GLY A 834 -7.35 -16.74 19.64
C GLY A 834 -7.87 -15.60 18.74
N ALA A 835 -9.17 -15.56 18.47
CA ALA A 835 -9.82 -14.54 17.63
C ALA A 835 -10.58 -13.47 18.44
N GLY A 836 -10.77 -13.66 19.75
CA GLY A 836 -11.51 -12.72 20.61
C GLY A 836 -13.04 -12.76 20.43
N GLU A 837 -13.57 -13.64 19.58
CA GLU A 837 -15.00 -13.70 19.27
C GLU A 837 -15.78 -14.42 20.39
N THR A 838 -16.70 -13.69 21.03
CA THR A 838 -17.69 -14.31 21.91
C THR A 838 -18.75 -15.04 21.07
N PRO A 839 -19.10 -16.30 21.41
CA PRO A 839 -20.13 -17.02 20.66
C PRO A 839 -21.46 -16.25 20.67
N PRO A 840 -22.20 -16.21 19.54
CA PRO A 840 -23.46 -15.48 19.48
C PRO A 840 -24.46 -16.02 20.51
N VAL A 841 -25.22 -15.12 21.14
CA VAL A 841 -26.29 -15.48 22.06
C VAL A 841 -27.60 -15.60 21.27
N PHE A 842 -28.25 -16.76 21.35
CA PHE A 842 -29.54 -16.99 20.72
C PHE A 842 -30.66 -16.38 21.57
N TRP A 843 -31.29 -15.29 21.09
CA TRP A 843 -32.48 -14.70 21.72
C TRP A 843 -33.74 -15.17 21.01
N ASP A 844 -34.65 -15.82 21.73
CA ASP A 844 -35.91 -16.31 21.16
C ASP A 844 -36.99 -15.24 21.31
N SER A 845 -37.21 -14.42 20.29
CA SER A 845 -38.15 -13.29 20.29
C SER A 845 -39.59 -13.64 19.86
N GLU A 846 -39.84 -14.92 19.53
CA GLU A 846 -41.10 -15.47 18.96
C GLU A 846 -41.56 -14.71 17.70
N GLU A 847 -40.87 -14.92 16.57
CA GLU A 847 -41.41 -14.60 15.22
C GLU A 847 -41.83 -15.87 14.47
#